data_AF-A0A6I5HQG0-F1
#
_entry.id   AF-A0A6I5HQG0-F1
#
_cell.length_a   1.000
_cell.length_b   1.000
_cell.length_c   1.000
_cell.angle_alpha   90.00
_cell.angle_beta   90.00
_cell.angle_gamma   90.00
#
_symmetry.space_group_name_H-M   'P 1'
#
loop_
_entity.id
_entity.type
_entity.pdbx_description
1 polymer ?
#
loop_
_entity_poly.entity_id
_entity_poly.type
_entity_poly.pdbx_seq_one_letter_code
_entity_poly.pdbx_strand_id
1 'polypeptide(L)'
;MSAGAASAAVLDHPVRDFFDNSVDGPLFPGQRNALRSVPASGKPGDGGLDDPLRLGRAMRLRLRNAVQALLADPSIAGQSDVARLATVVLYAKSRAPKGAKNDNQTSIWVAELGRWMGVGESTVNRRVLVPLRASDALHTKEKRNEKGHPTGLECLVMPLWNARKSGGVGDPLALTQAELATLLHLIEALFGHGWTPEDKEPTPPGLLAGRKGKGAATDRLGLLLMVLNTPASGWLQLVGGSVKKREGRGAATLARLLGCSTAGARKVLARLTEAGVVARQHRETSTRMRGRGRVMLLPVARAYGRRLACVEAVSGAGSLFSVRPVGAFGDHAPAGAAGALGTTGIGGIEGPGDAADQERPGSAELHANHASVVTPVVPPQLSCGFSGEGRGGEGRRPERVCVREDQAVDDETGVAGSGAPAAEGGPLRGEKPEESSVDERDAQRATGAGASGRPKAVGGRKTQQQRRVGLPADLRLRVALAPVSWLWEQLSGWQQDQVEAAAKTELARLEGLLALPGAAPRLLADRLTDRLAETGGEAMVTGPYGWLIRRGLVQRQACTDWRCDDGIRLDTGGECENCGNVVHIRRARRAKIAAQIDRELPGVGDDERRRILEERLREQVAIEAEDLVWRQEQARAEKARRAAARAAEQERVDADRAAAAEADAVRQALACEDCGQSQAGGLCEACGYRRRTEALIVEAGMVAATSVDLGDPGAVAAITADVRVSLEREIAVVRADYLRAMDPSDQEADPVGTASVLAYGALHTAQESLAEYRRNALAMLGRTEEAEAEARRAYKAEQGRPWFQYNPTGEAAVTAATKAADAARERVAGYLLATRLEQLREQAADRTETAAAAPWTNRLPELAARPLDGDTAGAVVV
;
A
#
# COMPACT_ATOMS: atom_id res chain seq x y z
N MET A 1 73.85 -11.75 -39.41
CA MET A 1 72.97 -11.06 -38.42
C MET A 1 71.86 -12.02 -38.03
N SER A 2 71.44 -11.98 -36.78
CA SER A 2 71.27 -13.22 -36.00
C SER A 2 70.01 -14.06 -36.25
N ALA A 3 70.22 -15.38 -36.28
CA ALA A 3 69.21 -16.42 -35.99
C ALA A 3 68.95 -16.48 -34.46
N GLY A 4 68.02 -17.27 -33.91
CA GLY A 4 67.14 -18.30 -34.45
C GLY A 4 66.19 -18.83 -33.35
N ALA A 5 65.42 -19.87 -33.62
CA ALA A 5 64.45 -20.43 -32.66
C ALA A 5 65.04 -21.56 -31.79
N ALA A 6 64.61 -21.69 -30.52
CA ALA A 6 64.18 -22.93 -29.84
C ALA A 6 64.18 -22.85 -28.28
N SER A 7 63.07 -23.30 -27.68
CA SER A 7 62.91 -24.21 -26.51
C SER A 7 63.61 -24.05 -25.13
N ALA A 8 62.75 -24.23 -24.10
CA ALA A 8 62.92 -25.06 -22.87
C ALA A 8 63.42 -24.49 -21.51
N ALA A 9 63.03 -25.22 -20.44
CA ALA A 9 63.29 -25.10 -18.98
C ALA A 9 62.63 -23.90 -18.25
N VAL A 10 61.72 -24.04 -17.26
CA VAL A 10 61.70 -24.78 -15.97
C VAL A 10 62.50 -24.10 -14.86
N LEU A 11 61.83 -23.67 -13.78
CA LEU A 11 62.23 -23.87 -12.36
C LEU A 11 61.15 -23.40 -11.35
N ASP A 12 61.26 -23.93 -10.13
CA ASP A 12 60.28 -24.09 -9.05
C ASP A 12 59.73 -22.85 -8.26
N HIS A 13 58.72 -23.16 -7.44
CA HIS A 13 58.15 -22.43 -6.28
C HIS A 13 59.16 -22.28 -5.09
N PRO A 14 58.77 -21.87 -3.85
CA PRO A 14 57.67 -21.01 -3.34
C PRO A 14 58.18 -19.89 -2.38
N VAL A 15 57.28 -19.04 -1.87
CA VAL A 15 57.41 -18.47 -0.50
C VAL A 15 56.07 -18.57 0.25
N ARG A 16 56.09 -19.25 1.40
CA ARG A 16 55.06 -19.20 2.45
C ARG A 16 55.39 -18.06 3.41
N ASP A 17 54.37 -17.54 4.10
CA ASP A 17 54.56 -17.24 5.52
C ASP A 17 53.31 -17.61 6.33
N PHE A 18 53.55 -18.20 7.50
CA PHE A 18 52.55 -18.56 8.51
C PHE A 18 52.53 -17.47 9.58
N PHE A 19 51.36 -17.19 10.16
CA PHE A 19 51.29 -16.84 11.58
C PHE A 19 50.02 -17.44 12.21
N ASP A 20 50.26 -18.38 13.11
CA ASP A 20 49.34 -18.84 14.15
C ASP A 20 49.73 -18.13 15.47
N ASN A 21 48.79 -17.95 16.38
CA ASN A 21 49.04 -17.82 17.82
C ASN A 21 47.73 -17.84 18.62
N SER A 22 47.48 -18.97 19.26
CA SER A 22 46.52 -19.14 20.35
C SER A 22 46.95 -18.41 21.64
N VAL A 23 45.99 -18.02 22.48
CA VAL A 23 46.21 -17.72 23.91
C VAL A 23 45.02 -18.23 24.75
N ASP A 24 45.30 -19.03 25.77
CA ASP A 24 44.31 -19.65 26.67
C ASP A 24 43.98 -18.82 27.93
N GLY A 25 42.70 -18.87 28.34
CA GLY A 25 42.24 -18.75 29.74
C GLY A 25 41.99 -17.34 30.33
N PRO A 26 41.22 -17.21 31.44
CA PRO A 26 40.67 -18.28 32.29
C PRO A 26 39.12 -18.35 32.37
N LEU A 27 38.60 -19.50 32.84
CA LEU A 27 37.19 -19.68 33.22
C LEU A 27 36.83 -19.04 34.58
N PHE A 28 35.63 -18.47 34.69
CA PHE A 28 34.75 -18.55 35.88
C PHE A 28 33.27 -18.36 35.44
N PRO A 29 32.26 -18.77 36.24
CA PRO A 29 31.10 -19.45 35.67
C PRO A 29 29.76 -18.74 35.89
N GLY A 30 28.79 -19.06 35.02
CA GLY A 30 27.37 -19.00 35.37
C GLY A 30 26.58 -17.85 34.79
N GLN A 31 26.06 -18.03 33.58
CA GLN A 31 24.61 -17.83 33.35
C GLN A 31 24.12 -18.68 32.18
N ARG A 32 22.99 -19.37 32.38
CA ARG A 32 22.36 -20.24 31.38
C ARG A 32 21.38 -19.44 30.51
N ASN A 33 21.46 -19.69 29.21
CA ASN A 33 20.37 -19.67 28.22
C ASN A 33 19.57 -18.36 28.04
N ALA A 34 19.69 -17.76 26.85
CA ALA A 34 18.72 -18.01 25.75
C ALA A 34 18.92 -17.03 24.58
N LEU A 35 20.03 -17.14 23.83
CA LEU A 35 20.11 -16.49 22.53
C LEU A 35 19.26 -17.27 21.52
N ARG A 36 18.21 -16.64 20.99
CA ARG A 36 17.51 -17.13 19.81
C ARG A 36 18.49 -17.15 18.64
N SER A 37 18.83 -18.34 18.17
CA SER A 37 19.52 -18.52 16.89
C SER A 37 18.69 -17.86 15.79
N VAL A 38 19.25 -16.82 15.16
CA VAL A 38 18.77 -16.35 13.86
C VAL A 38 19.12 -17.44 12.85
N PRO A 39 18.15 -18.00 12.10
CA PRO A 39 18.49 -18.94 11.03
C PRO A 39 19.33 -18.22 9.99
N ALA A 40 20.45 -18.83 9.61
CA ALA A 40 21.27 -18.33 8.51
C ALA A 40 20.42 -18.20 7.23
N SER A 41 20.82 -17.27 6.36
CA SER A 41 20.16 -17.00 5.08
C SER A 41 20.09 -18.25 4.20
N GLY A 42 18.95 -18.93 4.22
CA GLY A 42 18.67 -20.04 3.32
C GLY A 42 18.75 -19.57 1.86
N LYS A 43 19.44 -20.35 1.02
CA LYS A 43 19.41 -20.20 -0.44
C LYS A 43 17.94 -20.23 -0.90
N PRO A 44 17.53 -19.44 -1.92
CA PRO A 44 16.15 -19.45 -2.39
C PRO A 44 15.82 -20.83 -2.99
N GLY A 45 14.97 -21.58 -2.28
CA GLY A 45 14.50 -22.91 -2.72
C GLY A 45 13.58 -22.82 -3.95
N ASP A 46 13.66 -23.85 -4.79
CA ASP A 46 13.12 -23.89 -6.16
C ASP A 46 11.61 -24.17 -6.20
N GLY A 47 10.82 -23.31 -5.56
CA GLY A 47 9.38 -23.48 -5.38
C GLY A 47 8.51 -22.84 -6.47
N GLY A 48 8.42 -23.47 -7.65
CA GLY A 48 7.34 -23.31 -8.64
C GLY A 48 6.97 -21.88 -9.07
N LEU A 49 7.62 -21.37 -10.11
CA LEU A 49 7.46 -20.00 -10.65
C LEU A 49 6.42 -19.85 -11.78
N ASP A 50 5.45 -20.76 -11.91
CA ASP A 50 4.55 -20.86 -13.07
C ASP A 50 3.62 -19.64 -13.32
N ASP A 51 3.49 -18.71 -12.36
CA ASP A 51 2.79 -17.44 -12.57
C ASP A 51 3.60 -16.24 -12.02
N PRO A 52 4.10 -15.33 -12.88
CA PRO A 52 4.90 -14.17 -12.47
C PRO A 52 4.14 -13.13 -11.63
N LEU A 53 2.82 -13.25 -11.48
CA LEU A 53 2.01 -12.44 -10.57
C LEU A 53 2.02 -12.99 -9.12
N ARG A 54 2.49 -14.22 -8.92
CA ARG A 54 2.55 -14.95 -7.62
C ARG A 54 3.72 -14.50 -6.73
N LEU A 55 3.99 -13.19 -6.67
CA LEU A 55 5.09 -12.60 -5.88
C LEU A 55 4.93 -12.81 -4.37
N GLY A 56 5.84 -13.58 -3.76
CA GLY A 56 5.96 -13.71 -2.31
C GLY A 56 6.09 -12.36 -1.58
N ARG A 57 5.70 -12.31 -0.29
CA ARG A 57 5.57 -11.04 0.47
C ARG A 57 6.86 -10.21 0.46
N ALA A 58 8.02 -10.85 0.65
CA ALA A 58 9.33 -10.18 0.64
C ALA A 58 9.67 -9.62 -0.75
N MET A 59 9.61 -10.46 -1.79
CA MET A 59 9.86 -10.06 -3.18
C MET A 59 8.94 -8.91 -3.63
N ARG A 60 7.64 -9.00 -3.34
CA ARG A 60 6.67 -7.94 -3.65
C ARG A 60 7.03 -6.61 -2.97
N LEU A 61 7.46 -6.65 -1.71
CA LEU A 61 7.90 -5.47 -0.98
C LEU A 61 9.20 -4.88 -1.55
N ARG A 62 10.18 -5.74 -1.87
CA ARG A 62 11.45 -5.35 -2.51
C ARG A 62 11.22 -4.65 -3.84
N LEU A 63 10.48 -5.29 -4.76
CA LEU A 63 10.16 -4.72 -6.07
C LEU A 63 9.32 -3.44 -5.97
N ARG A 64 8.38 -3.39 -5.02
CA ARG A 64 7.62 -2.15 -4.75
C ARG A 64 8.53 -1.02 -4.32
N ASN A 65 9.42 -1.25 -3.37
CA ASN A 65 10.32 -0.23 -2.85
C ASN A 65 11.29 0.25 -3.94
N ALA A 66 11.82 -0.66 -4.76
CA ALA A 66 12.68 -0.33 -5.91
C ALA A 66 11.96 0.55 -6.96
N VAL A 67 10.76 0.15 -7.38
CA VAL A 67 9.97 0.94 -8.34
C VAL A 67 9.53 2.28 -7.74
N GLN A 68 9.21 2.33 -6.44
CA GLN A 68 8.85 3.59 -5.77
C GLN A 68 10.05 4.54 -5.63
N ALA A 69 11.23 4.04 -5.28
CA ALA A 69 12.46 4.84 -5.25
C ALA A 69 12.78 5.40 -6.64
N LEU A 70 12.74 4.58 -7.69
CA LEU A 70 13.01 5.02 -9.06
C LEU A 70 12.04 6.10 -9.54
N LEU A 71 10.77 6.01 -9.15
CA LEU A 71 9.73 6.98 -9.53
C LEU A 71 9.69 8.22 -8.63
N ALA A 72 10.42 8.22 -7.52
CA ALA A 72 10.57 9.35 -6.59
C ALA A 72 11.88 10.13 -6.80
N ASP A 73 12.86 9.54 -7.51
CA ASP A 73 14.12 10.19 -7.86
C ASP A 73 13.86 11.55 -8.56
N PRO A 74 14.55 12.64 -8.17
CA PRO A 74 14.31 13.99 -8.71
C PRO A 74 14.42 14.11 -10.23
N SER A 75 15.26 13.28 -10.89
CA SER A 75 15.41 13.28 -12.35
C SER A 75 14.19 12.69 -13.08
N ILE A 76 13.38 11.89 -12.39
CA ILE A 76 12.22 11.15 -12.91
C ILE A 76 10.89 11.69 -12.33
N ALA A 77 10.92 12.28 -11.14
CA ALA A 77 9.78 12.95 -10.53
C ALA A 77 9.26 14.09 -11.44
N GLY A 78 7.94 14.24 -11.52
CA GLY A 78 7.31 15.23 -12.41
C GLY A 78 7.35 14.90 -13.92
N GLN A 79 8.15 13.92 -14.36
CA GLN A 79 8.15 13.47 -15.75
C GLN A 79 6.82 12.83 -16.15
N SER A 80 6.54 12.82 -17.45
CA SER A 80 5.31 12.21 -17.97
C SER A 80 5.25 10.69 -17.70
N ASP A 81 4.05 10.12 -17.50
CA ASP A 81 3.89 8.68 -17.23
C ASP A 81 4.53 7.76 -18.28
N VAL A 82 4.69 8.23 -19.51
CA VAL A 82 5.38 7.48 -20.58
C VAL A 82 6.91 7.45 -20.34
N ALA A 83 7.51 8.56 -19.90
CA ALA A 83 8.91 8.58 -19.47
C ALA A 83 9.14 7.75 -18.19
N ARG A 84 8.25 7.89 -17.21
CA ARG A 84 8.26 7.13 -15.94
C ARG A 84 8.10 5.62 -16.14
N LEU A 85 7.28 5.19 -17.11
CA LEU A 85 7.18 3.77 -17.47
C LEU A 85 8.42 3.29 -18.21
N ALA A 86 9.01 4.10 -19.09
CA ALA A 86 10.22 3.75 -19.80
C ALA A 86 11.41 3.51 -18.86
N THR A 87 11.61 4.34 -17.83
CA THR A 87 12.71 4.11 -16.86
C THR A 87 12.52 2.80 -16.11
N VAL A 88 11.29 2.43 -15.74
CA VAL A 88 10.99 1.11 -15.13
C VAL A 88 11.28 -0.05 -16.08
N VAL A 89 10.92 0.05 -17.36
CA VAL A 89 11.22 -0.99 -18.37
C VAL A 89 12.73 -1.11 -18.61
N LEU A 90 13.42 0.02 -18.78
CA LEU A 90 14.88 0.07 -18.96
C LEU A 90 15.62 -0.48 -17.74
N TYR A 91 15.12 -0.21 -16.54
CA TYR A 91 15.63 -0.76 -15.29
C TYR A 91 15.46 -2.28 -15.22
N ALA A 92 14.25 -2.79 -15.47
CA ALA A 92 13.98 -4.24 -15.47
C ALA A 92 14.82 -5.01 -16.50
N LYS A 93 15.10 -4.38 -17.66
CA LYS A 93 15.97 -4.95 -18.71
C LYS A 93 17.47 -4.67 -18.53
N SER A 94 17.89 -4.04 -17.43
CA SER A 94 19.30 -3.73 -17.17
C SER A 94 20.12 -4.98 -16.90
N ARG A 95 21.35 -5.01 -17.41
CA ARG A 95 22.28 -6.10 -17.13
C ARG A 95 22.56 -6.21 -15.63
N ALA A 96 22.37 -7.42 -15.11
CA ALA A 96 22.66 -7.76 -13.73
C ALA A 96 24.12 -7.48 -13.37
N PRO A 97 24.42 -7.06 -12.12
CA PRO A 97 25.78 -6.75 -11.72
C PRO A 97 26.60 -8.04 -11.62
N LYS A 98 27.61 -8.18 -12.48
CA LYS A 98 28.58 -9.29 -12.51
C LYS A 98 30.04 -8.80 -12.48
N GLY A 99 30.27 -7.52 -12.24
CA GLY A 99 31.58 -6.87 -12.23
C GLY A 99 32.06 -6.42 -13.61
N ALA A 100 31.23 -6.47 -14.65
CA ALA A 100 31.63 -6.08 -16.00
C ALA A 100 31.42 -4.58 -16.26
N LYS A 101 32.22 -4.01 -17.17
CA LYS A 101 32.14 -2.59 -17.58
C LYS A 101 30.77 -2.17 -18.15
N ASN A 102 29.93 -3.13 -18.51
CA ASN A 102 28.65 -2.95 -19.19
C ASN A 102 27.46 -3.30 -18.27
N ASP A 103 27.71 -3.55 -16.98
CA ASP A 103 26.66 -3.75 -15.99
C ASP A 103 25.79 -2.51 -15.90
N ASN A 104 24.52 -2.67 -15.50
CA ASN A 104 23.51 -1.60 -15.40
C ASN A 104 23.04 -1.03 -16.76
N GLN A 105 23.65 -1.42 -17.89
CA GLN A 105 23.24 -0.99 -19.22
C GLN A 105 22.14 -1.88 -19.81
N THR A 106 21.27 -1.27 -20.61
CA THR A 106 20.17 -1.92 -21.34
C THR A 106 20.34 -1.67 -22.83
N SER A 107 20.31 -2.70 -23.66
CA SER A 107 20.30 -2.56 -25.12
C SER A 107 18.87 -2.75 -25.63
N ILE A 108 18.30 -1.75 -26.30
CA ILE A 108 16.91 -1.78 -26.78
C ILE A 108 16.71 -0.95 -28.05
N TRP A 109 15.76 -1.32 -28.91
CA TRP A 109 15.33 -0.49 -30.03
C TRP A 109 14.30 0.56 -29.60
N VAL A 110 14.32 1.76 -30.20
CA VAL A 110 13.29 2.80 -29.95
C VAL A 110 11.89 2.28 -30.27
N ALA A 111 11.75 1.47 -31.33
CA ALA A 111 10.53 0.75 -31.69
C ALA A 111 10.05 -0.22 -30.60
N GLU A 112 10.97 -1.00 -30.03
CA GLU A 112 10.67 -1.97 -28.96
C GLU A 112 10.23 -1.25 -27.68
N LEU A 113 10.98 -0.22 -27.28
CA LEU A 113 10.63 0.64 -26.15
C LEU A 113 9.22 1.26 -26.35
N GLY A 114 8.89 1.70 -27.56
CA GLY A 114 7.54 2.14 -27.95
C GLY A 114 6.47 1.06 -27.70
N ARG A 115 6.71 -0.18 -28.14
CA ARG A 115 5.79 -1.32 -27.93
C ARG A 115 5.60 -1.65 -26.44
N TRP A 116 6.65 -1.55 -25.61
CA TRP A 116 6.58 -1.69 -24.15
C TRP A 116 5.68 -0.66 -23.45
N MET A 117 5.50 0.53 -24.04
CA MET A 117 4.63 1.59 -23.51
C MET A 117 3.27 1.71 -24.22
N GLY A 118 3.10 1.05 -25.37
CA GLY A 118 1.91 1.16 -26.22
C GLY A 118 1.87 2.44 -27.06
N VAL A 119 3.03 3.01 -27.42
CA VAL A 119 3.16 4.27 -28.20
C VAL A 119 4.11 4.11 -29.38
N GLY A 120 4.01 4.98 -30.39
CA GLY A 120 4.93 4.99 -31.54
C GLY A 120 6.26 5.71 -31.26
N GLU A 121 7.27 5.40 -32.05
CA GLU A 121 8.66 5.89 -31.90
C GLU A 121 8.80 7.41 -31.78
N SER A 122 8.03 8.18 -32.56
CA SER A 122 8.00 9.65 -32.47
C SER A 122 7.59 10.14 -31.07
N THR A 123 6.72 9.40 -30.37
CA THR A 123 6.37 9.68 -28.96
C THR A 123 7.50 9.31 -28.01
N VAL A 124 8.22 8.20 -28.27
CA VAL A 124 9.40 7.80 -27.48
C VAL A 124 10.48 8.86 -27.57
N ASN A 125 10.85 9.28 -28.78
CA ASN A 125 11.86 10.32 -28.99
C ASN A 125 11.48 11.63 -28.29
N ARG A 126 10.26 12.14 -28.53
CA ARG A 126 9.84 13.47 -28.04
C ARG A 126 9.41 13.53 -26.57
N ARG A 127 8.91 12.43 -25.99
CA ARG A 127 8.33 12.40 -24.63
C ARG A 127 9.03 11.47 -23.65
N VAL A 128 10.02 10.69 -24.09
CA VAL A 128 10.82 9.81 -23.24
C VAL A 128 12.29 10.19 -23.34
N LEU A 129 12.91 10.01 -24.50
CA LEU A 129 14.37 10.17 -24.61
C LEU A 129 14.83 11.62 -24.44
N VAL A 130 14.15 12.59 -25.08
CA VAL A 130 14.52 14.00 -24.93
C VAL A 130 14.33 14.50 -23.48
N PRO A 131 13.17 14.32 -22.81
CA PRO A 131 13.01 14.77 -21.43
C PRO A 131 13.93 14.07 -20.43
N LEU A 132 14.14 12.75 -20.54
CA LEU A 132 14.98 12.00 -19.58
C LEU A 132 16.48 12.27 -19.77
N ARG A 133 16.94 12.66 -20.97
CA ARG A 133 18.31 13.19 -21.15
C ARG A 133 18.43 14.60 -20.55
N ALA A 134 17.42 15.43 -20.73
CA ALA A 134 17.42 16.81 -20.22
C ALA A 134 17.35 16.90 -18.70
N SER A 135 16.75 15.92 -18.02
CA SER A 135 16.75 15.81 -16.56
C SER A 135 17.88 14.94 -15.98
N ASP A 136 18.84 14.52 -16.81
CA ASP A 136 19.93 13.60 -16.46
C ASP A 136 19.50 12.19 -15.95
N ALA A 137 18.22 11.83 -16.10
CA ALA A 137 17.69 10.52 -15.69
C ALA A 137 18.19 9.34 -16.56
N LEU A 138 18.53 9.62 -17.83
CA LEU A 138 18.84 8.60 -18.83
C LEU A 138 19.96 9.06 -19.77
N HIS A 139 21.11 8.38 -19.69
CA HIS A 139 22.16 8.48 -20.70
C HIS A 139 21.92 7.45 -21.80
N THR A 140 22.23 7.79 -23.04
CA THR A 140 22.03 6.89 -24.17
C THR A 140 23.13 7.00 -25.22
N LYS A 141 23.57 5.87 -25.75
CA LYS A 141 24.54 5.78 -26.86
C LYS A 141 23.94 4.96 -28.00
N GLU A 142 24.09 5.42 -29.24
CA GLU A 142 23.73 4.61 -30.41
C GLU A 142 24.70 3.42 -30.51
N LYS A 143 24.15 2.21 -30.52
CA LYS A 143 24.93 1.00 -30.79
C LYS A 143 24.96 0.78 -32.29
N ARG A 144 26.14 0.55 -32.85
CA ARG A 144 26.34 0.24 -34.27
C ARG A 144 27.01 -1.12 -34.42
N ASN A 145 26.73 -1.82 -35.53
CA ASN A 145 27.48 -3.02 -35.91
C ASN A 145 28.83 -2.67 -36.56
N GLU A 146 29.62 -3.70 -36.86
CA GLU A 146 30.92 -3.59 -37.56
C GLU A 146 30.83 -2.87 -38.92
N LYS A 147 29.64 -2.86 -39.54
CA LYS A 147 29.35 -2.16 -40.81
C LYS A 147 28.85 -0.71 -40.59
N GLY A 148 28.86 -0.21 -39.36
CA GLY A 148 28.47 1.15 -39.00
C GLY A 148 26.97 1.42 -38.92
N HIS A 149 26.11 0.43 -39.17
CA HIS A 149 24.65 0.58 -39.09
C HIS A 149 24.14 0.52 -37.64
N PRO A 150 23.13 1.32 -37.25
CA PRO A 150 22.50 1.20 -35.95
C PRO A 150 21.93 -0.20 -35.71
N THR A 151 22.22 -0.77 -34.54
CA THR A 151 21.68 -2.04 -34.04
C THR A 151 20.91 -1.90 -32.72
N GLY A 152 20.76 -0.68 -32.23
CA GLY A 152 19.95 -0.36 -31.06
C GLY A 152 20.45 0.87 -30.31
N LEU A 153 19.85 1.10 -29.15
CA LEU A 153 20.22 2.13 -28.20
C LEU A 153 20.73 1.47 -26.92
N GLU A 154 21.97 1.74 -26.56
CA GLU A 154 22.50 1.44 -25.23
C GLU A 154 22.01 2.53 -24.28
N CYS A 155 21.32 2.13 -23.21
CA CYS A 155 20.64 2.98 -22.26
C CYS A 155 21.21 2.75 -20.86
N LEU A 156 21.52 3.83 -20.16
CA LEU A 156 21.98 3.81 -18.77
C LEU A 156 21.05 4.69 -17.93
N VAL A 157 20.29 4.05 -17.03
CA VAL A 157 19.40 4.75 -16.09
C VAL A 157 20.26 5.30 -14.95
N MET A 158 20.38 6.63 -14.85
CA MET A 158 21.35 7.25 -13.95
C MET A 158 21.06 7.03 -12.46
N PRO A 159 19.80 7.05 -11.98
CA PRO A 159 19.50 6.70 -10.59
C PRO A 159 19.97 5.29 -10.20
N LEU A 160 19.85 4.31 -11.11
CA LEU A 160 20.36 2.96 -10.91
C LEU A 160 21.89 2.91 -10.88
N TRP A 161 22.53 3.60 -11.82
CA TRP A 161 24.00 3.68 -11.90
C TRP A 161 24.58 4.29 -10.62
N ASN A 162 23.99 5.40 -10.16
CA ASN A 162 24.39 6.10 -8.94
C ASN A 162 24.20 5.20 -7.72
N ALA A 163 23.00 4.64 -7.52
CA ALA A 163 22.71 3.71 -6.42
C ALA A 163 23.67 2.51 -6.35
N ARG A 164 24.11 1.97 -7.50
CA ARG A 164 25.09 0.86 -7.55
C ARG A 164 26.56 1.31 -7.50
N LYS A 165 26.83 2.63 -7.54
CA LYS A 165 28.18 3.21 -7.41
C LYS A 165 28.45 3.80 -6.03
N SER A 166 27.43 4.37 -5.36
CA SER A 166 27.53 4.97 -4.03
C SER A 166 26.83 4.16 -2.94
N GLY A 167 25.85 3.33 -3.28
CA GLY A 167 25.08 2.53 -2.33
C GLY A 167 25.65 1.12 -2.12
N GLY A 168 25.60 0.65 -0.88
CA GLY A 168 25.80 -0.76 -0.54
C GLY A 168 24.59 -1.63 -0.91
N VAL A 169 24.67 -2.92 -0.59
CA VAL A 169 23.64 -3.94 -0.91
C VAL A 169 22.22 -3.59 -0.39
N GLY A 170 22.12 -2.69 0.60
CA GLY A 170 20.84 -2.21 1.16
C GLY A 170 20.05 -1.21 0.30
N ASP A 171 20.62 -0.65 -0.78
CA ASP A 171 19.93 0.38 -1.57
C ASP A 171 18.62 -0.15 -2.22
N PRO A 172 17.50 0.60 -2.18
CA PRO A 172 16.25 0.24 -2.85
C PRO A 172 16.40 -0.10 -4.34
N LEU A 173 17.30 0.55 -5.07
CA LEU A 173 17.56 0.36 -6.50
C LEU A 173 18.61 -0.73 -6.80
N ALA A 174 19.36 -1.20 -5.80
CA ALA A 174 20.35 -2.26 -5.95
C ALA A 174 19.71 -3.67 -6.02
N LEU A 175 18.75 -3.89 -6.93
CA LEU A 175 18.15 -5.20 -7.14
C LEU A 175 19.18 -6.24 -7.62
N THR A 176 19.06 -7.48 -7.15
CA THR A 176 19.89 -8.62 -7.59
C THR A 176 19.51 -9.11 -8.99
N GLN A 177 20.27 -10.05 -9.56
CA GLN A 177 19.93 -10.69 -10.84
C GLN A 177 18.54 -11.35 -10.80
N ALA A 178 18.25 -12.12 -9.75
CA ALA A 178 16.96 -12.82 -9.60
C ALA A 178 15.80 -11.84 -9.39
N GLU A 179 16.02 -10.75 -8.65
CA GLU A 179 15.02 -9.70 -8.45
C GLU A 179 14.74 -8.93 -9.75
N LEU A 180 15.76 -8.61 -10.55
CA LEU A 180 15.60 -7.99 -11.87
C LEU A 180 14.86 -8.92 -12.85
N ALA A 181 15.20 -10.21 -12.89
CA ALA A 181 14.47 -11.20 -13.69
C ALA A 181 12.99 -11.30 -13.26
N THR A 182 12.73 -11.32 -11.95
CA THR A 182 11.36 -11.32 -11.41
C THR A 182 10.60 -10.04 -11.80
N LEU A 183 11.25 -8.88 -11.73
CA LEU A 183 10.65 -7.61 -12.16
C LEU A 183 10.37 -7.61 -13.67
N LEU A 184 11.27 -8.18 -14.48
CA LEU A 184 11.10 -8.33 -15.90
C LEU A 184 9.88 -9.22 -16.20
N HIS A 185 9.86 -10.47 -15.75
CA HIS A 185 8.72 -11.38 -15.97
C HIS A 185 7.38 -10.82 -15.47
N LEU A 186 7.39 -10.05 -14.38
CA LEU A 186 6.22 -9.30 -13.92
C LEU A 186 5.74 -8.29 -14.96
N ILE A 187 6.61 -7.42 -15.49
CA ILE A 187 6.21 -6.44 -16.51
C ILE A 187 5.89 -7.09 -17.86
N GLU A 188 6.51 -8.22 -18.20
CA GLU A 188 6.18 -9.04 -19.36
C GLU A 188 4.72 -9.51 -19.29
N ALA A 189 4.33 -10.17 -18.19
CA ALA A 189 2.97 -10.64 -17.99
C ALA A 189 1.92 -9.51 -17.91
N LEU A 190 2.29 -8.33 -17.38
CA LEU A 190 1.37 -7.20 -17.29
C LEU A 190 1.18 -6.47 -18.63
N PHE A 191 2.24 -6.25 -19.41
CA PHE A 191 2.18 -5.42 -20.63
C PHE A 191 3.34 -5.63 -21.63
N GLY A 192 4.14 -6.69 -21.48
CA GLY A 192 5.09 -7.12 -22.51
C GLY A 192 4.37 -7.38 -23.82
N HIS A 193 5.01 -7.03 -24.95
CA HIS A 193 4.31 -7.05 -26.24
C HIS A 193 4.21 -8.44 -26.88
N GLY A 194 4.73 -9.48 -26.21
CA GLY A 194 4.95 -10.81 -26.73
C GLY A 194 6.20 -10.88 -27.61
N TRP A 195 7.02 -11.89 -27.42
CA TRP A 195 8.21 -12.16 -28.24
C TRP A 195 8.29 -13.64 -28.57
N THR A 196 8.69 -13.94 -29.80
CA THR A 196 9.03 -15.27 -30.30
C THR A 196 10.53 -15.25 -30.57
N PRO A 197 11.39 -15.50 -29.57
CA PRO A 197 12.83 -15.51 -29.79
C PRO A 197 13.20 -16.72 -30.65
N GLU A 198 14.21 -16.59 -31.49
CA GLU A 198 14.82 -17.75 -32.14
C GLU A 198 15.35 -18.70 -31.05
N ASP A 199 15.09 -20.00 -31.25
CA ASP A 199 15.50 -21.12 -30.39
C ASP A 199 15.00 -21.07 -28.92
N LYS A 200 13.90 -20.36 -28.62
CA LYS A 200 13.29 -20.31 -27.29
C LYS A 200 11.76 -20.29 -27.33
N GLU A 201 11.14 -20.70 -26.22
CA GLU A 201 9.68 -20.68 -26.09
C GLU A 201 9.11 -19.26 -26.28
N PRO A 202 8.03 -19.09 -27.07
CA PRO A 202 7.35 -17.81 -27.21
C PRO A 202 6.83 -17.27 -25.88
N THR A 203 7.29 -16.09 -25.48
CA THR A 203 6.68 -15.37 -24.35
C THR A 203 5.36 -14.75 -24.81
N PRO A 204 4.22 -15.11 -24.19
CA PRO A 204 2.92 -14.62 -24.61
C PRO A 204 2.77 -13.10 -24.39
N PRO A 205 1.88 -12.42 -25.14
CA PRO A 205 1.58 -11.01 -24.91
C PRO A 205 0.93 -10.80 -23.54
N GLY A 206 1.44 -9.83 -22.78
CA GLY A 206 0.91 -9.48 -21.46
C GLY A 206 -0.49 -8.86 -21.51
N LEU A 207 -1.14 -8.78 -20.35
CA LEU A 207 -2.55 -8.38 -20.19
C LEU A 207 -2.95 -7.07 -20.88
N LEU A 208 -2.05 -6.08 -20.92
CA LEU A 208 -2.25 -4.79 -21.59
C LEU A 208 -1.41 -4.61 -22.87
N ALA A 209 -0.88 -5.69 -23.46
CA ALA A 209 -0.11 -5.64 -24.71
C ALA A 209 -0.88 -4.97 -25.86
N GLY A 210 -2.16 -5.34 -26.02
CA GLY A 210 -3.07 -4.77 -27.02
C GLY A 210 -3.46 -3.32 -26.76
N ARG A 211 -3.28 -2.81 -25.54
CA ARG A 211 -3.62 -1.42 -25.18
C ARG A 211 -2.58 -0.46 -25.75
N LYS A 212 -2.95 0.25 -26.82
CA LYS A 212 -2.11 1.26 -27.52
C LYS A 212 -2.75 2.65 -27.48
N GLY A 213 -1.94 3.69 -27.73
CA GLY A 213 -2.38 5.07 -27.90
C GLY A 213 -2.51 5.89 -26.60
N LYS A 214 -3.32 6.95 -26.64
CA LYS A 214 -3.42 7.93 -25.53
C LYS A 214 -3.80 7.26 -24.21
N GLY A 215 -2.95 7.44 -23.19
CA GLY A 215 -3.12 6.88 -21.85
C GLY A 215 -2.65 5.44 -21.67
N ALA A 216 -2.16 4.74 -22.72
CA ALA A 216 -1.69 3.36 -22.60
C ALA A 216 -0.56 3.21 -21.56
N ALA A 217 0.44 4.09 -21.58
CA ALA A 217 1.51 4.09 -20.58
C ALA A 217 1.01 4.34 -19.15
N THR A 218 0.08 5.27 -18.95
CA THR A 218 -0.57 5.51 -17.64
C THR A 218 -1.37 4.28 -17.16
N ASP A 219 -2.06 3.60 -18.08
CA ASP A 219 -2.83 2.38 -17.76
C ASP A 219 -1.88 1.24 -17.32
N ARG A 220 -0.75 1.07 -18.03
CA ARG A 220 0.30 0.07 -17.72
C ARG A 220 1.03 0.36 -16.41
N LEU A 221 1.48 1.60 -16.20
CA LEU A 221 2.13 2.05 -14.96
C LEU A 221 1.19 1.94 -13.76
N GLY A 222 -0.08 2.33 -13.94
CA GLY A 222 -1.12 2.22 -12.92
C GLY A 222 -1.37 0.76 -12.52
N LEU A 223 -1.44 -0.16 -13.48
CA LEU A 223 -1.60 -1.59 -13.22
C LEU A 223 -0.41 -2.16 -12.43
N LEU A 224 0.84 -1.88 -12.84
CA LEU A 224 2.05 -2.32 -12.12
C LEU A 224 2.04 -1.87 -10.66
N LEU A 225 1.78 -0.57 -10.41
CA LEU A 225 1.76 -0.01 -9.06
C LEU A 225 0.62 -0.59 -8.21
N MET A 226 -0.53 -0.91 -8.82
CA MET A 226 -1.63 -1.61 -8.14
C MET A 226 -1.27 -3.06 -7.78
N VAL A 227 -0.59 -3.79 -8.68
CA VAL A 227 -0.17 -5.20 -8.45
C VAL A 227 0.87 -5.28 -7.32
N LEU A 228 1.86 -4.40 -7.33
CA LEU A 228 2.88 -4.29 -6.28
C LEU A 228 2.31 -3.85 -4.91
N ASN A 229 1.15 -3.17 -4.89
CA ASN A 229 0.43 -2.79 -3.66
C ASN A 229 -0.76 -3.71 -3.30
N THR A 230 -0.92 -4.84 -3.99
CA THR A 230 -1.97 -5.81 -3.71
C THR A 230 -1.35 -7.07 -3.11
N PRO A 231 -1.77 -7.53 -1.92
CA PRO A 231 -1.33 -8.80 -1.34
C PRO A 231 -1.97 -10.00 -2.06
N ALA A 232 -1.53 -11.22 -1.72
CA ALA A 232 -2.00 -12.49 -2.27
C ALA A 232 -3.53 -12.68 -2.29
N SER A 233 -4.29 -11.94 -1.46
CA SER A 233 -5.76 -11.98 -1.48
C SER A 233 -6.41 -11.39 -2.74
N GLY A 234 -5.64 -10.73 -3.62
CA GLY A 234 -6.12 -10.06 -4.83
C GLY A 234 -6.83 -8.71 -4.58
N TRP A 235 -7.01 -8.31 -3.32
CA TRP A 235 -7.68 -7.06 -2.95
C TRP A 235 -6.70 -5.90 -2.76
N LEU A 236 -6.85 -4.83 -3.55
CA LEU A 236 -6.01 -3.65 -3.44
C LEU A 236 -6.14 -3.00 -2.05
N GLN A 237 -5.00 -2.69 -1.42
CA GLN A 237 -4.96 -1.94 -0.17
C GLN A 237 -5.36 -0.47 -0.42
N LEU A 238 -6.61 -0.14 -0.09
CA LEU A 238 -7.16 1.20 -0.31
C LEU A 238 -6.70 2.19 0.77
N VAL A 239 -6.39 3.42 0.36
CA VAL A 239 -5.96 4.49 1.27
C VAL A 239 -7.07 4.86 2.26
N GLY A 240 -6.66 5.14 3.51
CA GLY A 240 -7.53 5.64 4.59
C GLY A 240 -8.03 7.07 4.37
N GLY A 241 -8.75 7.62 5.35
CA GLY A 241 -9.25 9.00 5.32
C GLY A 241 -10.60 9.20 4.60
N SER A 242 -11.01 10.45 4.47
CA SER A 242 -12.23 10.89 3.76
C SER A 242 -11.94 11.10 2.26
N VAL A 243 -12.89 10.72 1.40
CA VAL A 243 -12.77 10.84 -0.06
C VAL A 243 -14.05 11.44 -0.62
N LYS A 244 -13.95 12.32 -1.63
CA LYS A 244 -15.12 12.91 -2.31
C LYS A 244 -16.07 11.80 -2.79
N LYS A 245 -17.34 11.86 -2.38
CA LYS A 245 -18.36 10.81 -2.62
C LYS A 245 -18.45 10.36 -4.09
N ARG A 246 -18.20 11.25 -5.05
CA ARG A 246 -18.34 11.02 -6.50
C ARG A 246 -17.21 10.22 -7.16
N GLU A 247 -16.05 10.08 -6.50
CA GLU A 247 -14.83 9.52 -7.11
C GLU A 247 -14.45 8.14 -6.54
N GLY A 248 -14.64 7.95 -5.24
CA GLY A 248 -14.46 6.66 -4.57
C GLY A 248 -13.00 6.32 -4.19
N ARG A 249 -12.85 5.45 -3.18
CA ARG A 249 -11.55 5.10 -2.58
C ARG A 249 -10.56 4.45 -3.55
N GLY A 250 -11.05 3.67 -4.53
CA GLY A 250 -10.20 3.08 -5.58
C GLY A 250 -9.48 4.14 -6.41
N ALA A 251 -10.21 5.16 -6.88
CA ALA A 251 -9.64 6.27 -7.64
C ALA A 251 -8.68 7.10 -6.79
N ALA A 252 -9.00 7.37 -5.52
CA ALA A 252 -8.09 8.07 -4.60
C ALA A 252 -6.78 7.28 -4.32
N THR A 253 -6.85 5.96 -4.26
CA THR A 253 -5.67 5.09 -4.08
C THR A 253 -4.78 5.14 -5.32
N LEU A 254 -5.36 4.95 -6.51
CA LEU A 254 -4.62 5.00 -7.77
C LEU A 254 -4.07 6.41 -8.09
N ALA A 255 -4.78 7.47 -7.71
CA ALA A 255 -4.31 8.85 -7.78
C ALA A 255 -3.02 9.06 -6.97
N ARG A 256 -2.97 8.54 -5.74
CA ARG A 256 -1.79 8.62 -4.88
C ARG A 256 -0.62 7.79 -5.41
N LEU A 257 -0.88 6.63 -6.02
CA LEU A 257 0.15 5.79 -6.64
C LEU A 257 0.76 6.46 -7.90
N LEU A 258 -0.08 7.04 -8.76
CA LEU A 258 0.38 7.69 -9.99
C LEU A 258 0.90 9.12 -9.77
N GLY A 259 0.56 9.79 -8.67
CA GLY A 259 0.83 11.22 -8.47
C GLY A 259 -0.09 12.12 -9.30
N CYS A 260 -1.32 11.68 -9.59
CA CYS A 260 -2.25 12.36 -10.49
C CYS A 260 -3.59 12.70 -9.80
N SER A 261 -4.47 13.43 -10.48
CA SER A 261 -5.78 13.79 -9.91
C SER A 261 -6.71 12.59 -9.76
N THR A 262 -7.57 12.62 -8.73
CA THR A 262 -8.61 11.61 -8.47
C THR A 262 -9.55 11.40 -9.65
N ALA A 263 -9.92 12.48 -10.36
CA ALA A 263 -10.69 12.43 -11.59
C ALA A 263 -9.94 11.74 -12.75
N GLY A 264 -8.61 11.93 -12.84
CA GLY A 264 -7.74 11.22 -13.80
C GLY A 264 -7.65 9.74 -13.50
N ALA A 265 -7.31 9.39 -12.25
CA ALA A 265 -7.25 8.01 -11.77
C ALA A 265 -8.59 7.26 -11.91
N ARG A 266 -9.73 7.95 -11.75
CA ARG A 266 -11.06 7.36 -12.03
C ARG A 266 -11.20 6.90 -13.49
N LYS A 267 -10.66 7.65 -14.46
CA LYS A 267 -10.65 7.26 -15.88
C LYS A 267 -9.73 6.07 -16.16
N VAL A 268 -8.56 6.02 -15.50
CA VAL A 268 -7.64 4.88 -15.58
C VAL A 268 -8.31 3.62 -15.02
N LEU A 269 -8.89 3.71 -13.81
CA LEU A 269 -9.57 2.59 -13.16
C LEU A 269 -10.77 2.08 -13.97
N ALA A 270 -11.49 2.96 -14.68
CA ALA A 270 -12.54 2.55 -15.61
C ALA A 270 -11.98 1.73 -16.78
N ARG A 271 -10.94 2.20 -17.46
CA ARG A 271 -10.28 1.46 -18.55
C ARG A 271 -9.67 0.13 -18.10
N LEU A 272 -9.11 0.06 -16.90
CA LEU A 272 -8.62 -1.19 -16.31
C LEU A 272 -9.75 -2.16 -15.94
N THR A 273 -10.96 -1.65 -15.67
CA THR A 273 -12.17 -2.49 -15.48
C THR A 273 -12.67 -3.02 -16.83
N GLU A 274 -12.73 -2.16 -17.84
CA GLU A 274 -13.10 -2.48 -19.23
C GLU A 274 -12.14 -3.50 -19.87
N ALA A 275 -10.85 -3.39 -19.59
CA ALA A 275 -9.82 -4.36 -20.01
C ALA A 275 -9.83 -5.68 -19.21
N GLY A 276 -10.81 -5.91 -18.32
CA GLY A 276 -10.96 -7.17 -17.59
C GLY A 276 -9.88 -7.49 -16.55
N VAL A 277 -8.96 -6.55 -16.26
CA VAL A 277 -7.87 -6.76 -15.27
C VAL A 277 -8.26 -6.32 -13.85
N VAL A 278 -9.32 -5.52 -13.70
CA VAL A 278 -9.82 -5.02 -12.41
C VAL A 278 -11.32 -5.28 -12.26
N ALA A 279 -11.74 -5.80 -11.12
CA ALA A 279 -13.15 -5.81 -10.70
C ALA A 279 -13.39 -4.79 -9.58
N ARG A 280 -14.55 -4.12 -9.64
CA ARG A 280 -15.01 -3.14 -8.64
C ARG A 280 -16.25 -3.69 -7.94
N GLN A 281 -16.10 -4.17 -6.72
CA GLN A 281 -17.22 -4.69 -5.93
C GLN A 281 -17.63 -3.70 -4.83
N HIS A 282 -18.92 -3.58 -4.58
CA HIS A 282 -19.44 -3.03 -3.33
C HIS A 282 -19.74 -4.19 -2.39
N ARG A 283 -19.18 -4.16 -1.16
CA ARG A 283 -19.60 -5.12 -0.13
C ARG A 283 -21.06 -4.84 0.20
N GLU A 284 -21.97 -5.76 -0.07
CA GLU A 284 -23.33 -5.64 0.45
C GLU A 284 -23.30 -5.62 1.98
N THR A 285 -24.17 -4.79 2.55
CA THR A 285 -24.40 -4.74 4.00
C THR A 285 -25.75 -5.39 4.28
N SER A 286 -25.92 -5.94 5.48
CA SER A 286 -27.17 -6.59 5.90
C SER A 286 -28.41 -5.68 5.82
N THR A 287 -28.21 -4.37 5.68
CA THR A 287 -29.25 -3.35 5.47
C THR A 287 -29.56 -3.05 4.00
N ARG A 288 -29.09 -3.88 3.04
CA ARG A 288 -29.16 -3.68 1.58
C ARG A 288 -28.53 -2.35 1.07
N MET A 289 -27.76 -1.65 1.91
CA MET A 289 -27.03 -0.45 1.49
C MET A 289 -25.72 -0.84 0.78
N ARG A 290 -25.37 -0.10 -0.28
CA ARG A 290 -24.07 -0.25 -0.99
C ARG A 290 -22.92 0.08 -0.04
N GLY A 291 -22.25 -0.94 0.50
CA GLY A 291 -21.13 -0.77 1.42
C GLY A 291 -19.84 -0.30 0.75
N ARG A 292 -18.75 -0.33 1.53
CA ARG A 292 -17.43 0.18 1.10
C ARG A 292 -17.00 -0.48 -0.21
N GLY A 293 -16.82 0.34 -1.25
CA GLY A 293 -16.29 -0.11 -2.54
C GLY A 293 -14.86 -0.64 -2.37
N ARG A 294 -14.65 -1.87 -2.84
CA ARG A 294 -13.36 -2.57 -2.92
C ARG A 294 -12.92 -2.68 -4.38
N VAL A 295 -11.61 -2.83 -4.59
CA VAL A 295 -11.00 -3.03 -5.90
C VAL A 295 -10.22 -4.34 -5.84
N MET A 296 -10.50 -5.25 -6.77
CA MET A 296 -9.84 -6.55 -6.90
C MET A 296 -9.08 -6.61 -8.22
N LEU A 297 -7.82 -7.05 -8.18
CA LEU A 297 -7.06 -7.39 -9.38
C LEU A 297 -7.37 -8.82 -9.75
N LEU A 298 -8.11 -9.01 -10.84
CA LEU A 298 -8.53 -10.32 -11.32
C LEU A 298 -7.33 -11.23 -11.67
N PRO A 299 -6.23 -10.75 -12.29
CA PRO A 299 -5.05 -11.55 -12.55
C PRO A 299 -4.37 -12.04 -11.27
N VAL A 300 -4.15 -11.15 -10.28
CA VAL A 300 -3.54 -11.53 -8.99
C VAL A 300 -4.43 -12.51 -8.22
N ALA A 301 -5.75 -12.36 -8.27
CA ALA A 301 -6.66 -13.33 -7.65
C ALA A 301 -6.54 -14.73 -8.29
N ARG A 302 -6.42 -14.80 -9.63
CA ARG A 302 -6.25 -16.08 -10.37
C ARG A 302 -4.89 -16.73 -10.06
N ALA A 303 -3.81 -15.95 -10.05
CA ALA A 303 -2.44 -16.40 -9.74
C ALA A 303 -2.30 -17.07 -8.36
N TYR A 304 -3.19 -16.74 -7.42
CA TYR A 304 -3.27 -17.34 -6.09
C TYR A 304 -4.44 -18.35 -5.96
N GLY A 305 -4.90 -18.93 -7.06
CA GLY A 305 -5.86 -20.04 -7.08
C GLY A 305 -7.29 -19.69 -6.68
N ARG A 306 -7.65 -18.40 -6.53
CA ARG A 306 -9.01 -18.01 -6.14
C ARG A 306 -9.98 -18.25 -7.29
N ARG A 307 -10.80 -19.32 -7.19
CA ARG A 307 -11.99 -19.49 -8.03
C ARG A 307 -12.91 -18.28 -7.85
N LEU A 308 -13.03 -17.48 -8.90
CA LEU A 308 -13.93 -16.34 -8.95
C LEU A 308 -15.28 -16.86 -9.44
N ALA A 309 -16.30 -16.88 -8.57
CA ALA A 309 -17.69 -17.01 -9.02
C ALA A 309 -17.97 -15.92 -10.06
N CYS A 310 -18.74 -16.27 -11.11
CA CYS A 310 -18.91 -15.42 -12.27
C CYS A 310 -19.34 -14.01 -11.85
N VAL A 311 -18.44 -13.04 -12.04
CA VAL A 311 -18.74 -11.65 -11.72
C VAL A 311 -19.68 -11.18 -12.80
N GLU A 312 -20.95 -10.94 -12.45
CA GLU A 312 -21.93 -10.35 -13.34
C GLU A 312 -21.30 -9.15 -14.05
N ALA A 313 -21.14 -9.29 -15.37
CA ALA A 313 -20.97 -8.13 -16.20
C ALA A 313 -22.19 -7.25 -15.94
N VAL A 314 -21.98 -6.03 -15.47
CA VAL A 314 -23.06 -5.06 -15.36
C VAL A 314 -23.54 -4.79 -16.78
N SER A 315 -24.56 -5.53 -17.22
CA SER A 315 -25.24 -5.28 -18.48
C SER A 315 -25.68 -3.83 -18.48
N GLY A 316 -25.01 -3.03 -19.30
CA GLY A 316 -25.48 -1.69 -19.59
C GLY A 316 -26.89 -1.81 -20.13
N ALA A 317 -27.87 -1.25 -19.42
CA ALA A 317 -29.24 -1.19 -19.90
C ALA A 317 -29.22 -0.60 -21.32
N GLY A 318 -29.81 -1.35 -22.27
CA GLY A 318 -29.75 -1.00 -23.68
C GLY A 318 -30.39 0.35 -23.94
N SER A 319 -29.57 1.37 -24.11
CA SER A 319 -30.03 2.66 -24.65
C SER A 319 -30.15 2.48 -26.16
N LEU A 320 -31.32 2.05 -26.60
CA LEU A 320 -31.72 2.09 -28.00
C LEU A 320 -31.73 3.55 -28.45
N PHE A 321 -30.68 4.00 -29.14
CA PHE A 321 -30.75 5.18 -29.99
C PHE A 321 -30.38 4.81 -31.43
N SER A 322 -31.32 5.15 -32.30
CA SER A 322 -31.36 4.81 -33.70
C SER A 322 -30.11 5.25 -34.47
N VAL A 323 -29.61 4.38 -35.33
CA VAL A 323 -28.74 4.77 -36.45
C VAL A 323 -29.58 5.53 -37.47
N ARG A 324 -29.13 6.73 -37.90
CA ARG A 324 -29.24 7.27 -39.27
C ARG A 324 -28.35 8.52 -39.42
N PRO A 325 -27.99 8.98 -40.64
CA PRO A 325 -26.57 9.14 -40.97
C PRO A 325 -26.14 10.54 -41.43
N VAL A 326 -24.82 10.70 -41.55
CA VAL A 326 -24.02 11.60 -42.43
C VAL A 326 -24.72 12.83 -43.03
N GLY A 327 -24.17 14.01 -42.70
CA GLY A 327 -24.24 15.25 -43.48
C GLY A 327 -22.93 16.04 -43.30
N ALA A 328 -22.46 16.72 -44.34
CA ALA A 328 -21.12 17.34 -44.40
C ALA A 328 -21.17 18.85 -44.73
N PHE A 329 -20.00 19.50 -44.71
CA PHE A 329 -19.76 20.94 -44.96
C PHE A 329 -20.34 21.89 -43.88
N GLY A 330 -19.82 23.10 -43.67
CA GLY A 330 -18.65 23.78 -44.24
C GLY A 330 -18.63 25.25 -43.77
N ASP A 331 -17.43 25.80 -43.57
CA ASP A 331 -17.02 27.21 -43.40
C ASP A 331 -18.07 28.31 -43.06
N HIS A 332 -17.79 29.09 -42.00
CA HIS A 332 -17.39 30.51 -42.09
C HIS A 332 -17.37 31.22 -40.72
N ALA A 333 -16.22 31.79 -40.37
CA ALA A 333 -16.10 32.99 -39.51
C ALA A 333 -15.67 34.16 -40.40
N PRO A 334 -16.12 35.42 -40.16
CA PRO A 334 -15.37 36.42 -39.36
C PRO A 334 -16.32 37.33 -38.52
N ALA A 335 -15.90 38.33 -37.72
CA ALA A 335 -14.68 38.66 -36.95
C ALA A 335 -15.04 39.80 -35.93
N GLY A 336 -14.08 40.26 -35.11
CA GLY A 336 -14.24 41.35 -34.12
C GLY A 336 -14.00 40.87 -32.69
N ALA A 337 -12.79 40.88 -32.09
CA ALA A 337 -11.71 41.88 -32.07
C ALA A 337 -12.17 43.23 -31.46
N ALA A 338 -11.46 43.88 -30.52
CA ALA A 338 -10.10 43.70 -29.98
C ALA A 338 -10.14 43.48 -28.44
N GLY A 339 -9.10 43.10 -27.68
CA GLY A 339 -7.68 43.54 -27.59
C GLY A 339 -7.43 43.90 -26.10
N ALA A 340 -6.26 43.74 -25.47
CA ALA A 340 -4.88 43.47 -25.91
C ALA A 340 -4.16 42.58 -24.84
N LEU A 341 -3.23 41.69 -25.22
CA LEU A 341 -1.75 41.79 -25.12
C LEU A 341 -1.19 42.08 -23.68
N GLY A 342 -0.20 41.34 -23.14
CA GLY A 342 0.52 40.17 -23.67
C GLY A 342 1.57 39.56 -22.71
N THR A 343 2.07 38.37 -23.07
CA THR A 343 3.46 37.82 -23.01
C THR A 343 4.59 38.60 -22.29
N THR A 344 5.64 38.03 -21.65
CA THR A 344 6.12 36.65 -21.33
C THR A 344 7.41 36.69 -20.46
N GLY A 345 7.64 35.71 -19.56
CA GLY A 345 8.98 35.31 -19.04
C GLY A 345 9.59 36.18 -17.91
N ILE A 346 10.62 35.76 -17.14
CA ILE A 346 11.44 34.51 -17.05
C ILE A 346 12.02 34.38 -15.60
N GLY A 347 12.21 33.17 -15.06
CA GLY A 347 13.11 32.84 -13.92
C GLY A 347 12.64 33.31 -12.53
N GLY A 348 12.79 32.60 -11.41
CA GLY A 348 13.79 31.60 -10.99
C GLY A 348 14.33 32.10 -9.63
N ILE A 349 14.15 31.37 -8.51
CA ILE A 349 15.15 30.50 -7.88
C ILE A 349 14.43 29.63 -6.82
N GLU A 350 14.75 28.35 -6.78
CA GLU A 350 14.49 27.46 -5.62
C GLU A 350 15.80 27.13 -4.91
N GLY A 351 15.71 26.86 -3.61
CA GLY A 351 16.71 26.10 -2.86
C GLY A 351 16.86 26.54 -1.39
N PRO A 352 17.32 25.65 -0.49
CA PRO A 352 17.36 24.19 -0.56
C PRO A 352 16.49 23.54 0.54
N GLY A 353 16.15 22.27 0.37
CA GLY A 353 15.88 21.39 1.49
C GLY A 353 17.08 20.48 1.71
N ASP A 354 17.29 20.00 2.93
CA ASP A 354 17.84 18.65 3.09
C ASP A 354 17.32 17.99 4.37
N ALA A 355 17.24 16.66 4.33
CA ALA A 355 16.69 15.84 5.40
C ALA A 355 17.79 14.97 6.02
N ALA A 356 17.74 14.78 7.33
CA ALA A 356 18.47 13.72 8.00
C ALA A 356 17.47 12.65 8.44
N ASP A 357 17.40 11.56 7.69
CA ASP A 357 16.73 10.32 8.10
C ASP A 357 17.49 9.66 9.26
N GLN A 358 16.76 9.10 10.22
CA GLN A 358 17.27 8.00 11.05
C GLN A 358 16.20 6.91 11.13
N GLU A 359 16.64 5.66 10.92
CA GLU A 359 15.77 4.50 10.83
C GLU A 359 15.15 4.08 12.17
N ARG A 360 14.00 3.40 12.05
CA ARG A 360 13.26 2.79 13.16
C ARG A 360 14.06 1.68 13.86
N PRO A 361 13.68 1.35 15.10
CA PRO A 361 12.94 0.09 15.25
C PRO A 361 11.62 0.28 16.02
N GLY A 362 10.71 -0.70 15.87
CA GLY A 362 9.41 -0.67 16.53
C GLY A 362 9.32 -1.64 17.70
N SER A 363 8.65 -1.19 18.76
CA SER A 363 7.94 -2.03 19.74
C SER A 363 6.81 -1.22 20.35
N ALA A 364 5.89 -1.88 21.05
CA ALA A 364 4.61 -1.30 21.45
C ALA A 364 4.75 -0.22 22.53
N GLU A 365 3.91 0.81 22.45
CA GLU A 365 3.42 1.48 23.65
C GLU A 365 1.98 1.97 23.49
N LEU A 366 1.18 1.73 24.53
CA LEU A 366 -0.25 1.96 24.57
C LEU A 366 -0.55 3.39 25.02
N HIS A 367 -0.84 4.30 24.09
CA HIS A 367 -1.47 5.57 24.45
C HIS A 367 -2.76 5.81 23.69
N ALA A 368 -3.87 5.68 24.43
CA ALA A 368 -5.10 6.36 24.07
C ALA A 368 -4.86 7.88 24.20
N ASN A 369 -5.40 8.67 23.27
CA ASN A 369 -5.53 10.10 23.51
C ASN A 369 -6.51 10.29 24.67
N HIS A 370 -5.97 10.59 25.85
CA HIS A 370 -6.74 11.00 27.01
C HIS A 370 -7.38 12.34 26.69
N ALA A 371 -8.71 12.36 26.55
CA ALA A 371 -9.45 13.57 26.84
C ALA A 371 -9.23 13.85 28.34
N SER A 372 -8.82 15.06 28.70
CA SER A 372 -8.76 15.46 30.10
C SER A 372 -10.15 15.31 30.72
N VAL A 373 -10.21 14.58 31.84
CA VAL A 373 -11.42 14.52 32.65
C VAL A 373 -11.63 15.90 33.25
N VAL A 374 -12.49 16.69 32.61
CA VAL A 374 -13.02 17.91 33.20
C VAL A 374 -14.10 17.49 34.19
N THR A 375 -13.82 17.65 35.47
CA THR A 375 -14.83 17.61 36.53
C THR A 375 -15.95 18.57 36.18
N PRO A 376 -17.24 18.20 36.30
CA PRO A 376 -18.34 19.11 35.97
C PRO A 376 -18.39 20.28 36.96
N VAL A 377 -17.74 21.38 36.59
CA VAL A 377 -17.88 22.67 37.28
C VAL A 377 -19.20 23.28 36.82
N VAL A 378 -20.19 23.29 37.72
CA VAL A 378 -21.41 24.07 37.57
C VAL A 378 -21.02 25.54 37.38
N PRO A 379 -21.47 26.24 36.33
CA PRO A 379 -21.18 27.66 36.19
C PRO A 379 -21.92 28.44 37.28
N PRO A 380 -21.26 29.33 38.05
CA PRO A 380 -21.99 30.30 38.85
C PRO A 380 -22.80 31.22 37.92
N GLN A 381 -24.04 31.52 38.32
CA GLN A 381 -24.90 32.46 37.59
C GLN A 381 -24.26 33.85 37.61
N LEU A 382 -23.70 34.28 36.48
CA LEU A 382 -23.27 35.65 36.25
C LEU A 382 -24.18 36.28 35.20
N SER A 383 -24.91 37.32 35.62
CA SER A 383 -25.81 38.09 34.78
C SER A 383 -25.02 39.01 33.85
N CYS A 384 -24.68 38.52 32.66
CA CYS A 384 -24.09 39.32 31.60
C CYS A 384 -25.15 39.61 30.52
N GLY A 385 -25.71 40.82 30.54
CA GLY A 385 -26.58 41.31 29.47
C GLY A 385 -25.83 41.37 28.13
N PHE A 386 -26.45 40.89 27.06
CA PHE A 386 -25.85 40.88 25.72
C PHE A 386 -26.00 42.26 25.03
N SER A 387 -24.99 43.12 25.16
CA SER A 387 -24.83 44.26 24.24
C SER A 387 -24.33 43.76 22.89
N GLY A 388 -25.11 44.02 21.84
CA GLY A 388 -24.72 43.76 20.46
C GLY A 388 -24.27 45.05 19.77
N GLU A 389 -22.97 45.36 19.82
CA GLU A 389 -22.37 46.37 18.96
C GLU A 389 -21.63 45.70 17.79
N GLY A 390 -22.04 46.01 16.57
CA GLY A 390 -21.22 45.79 15.38
C GLY A 390 -20.27 46.96 15.19
N ARG A 391 -19.06 46.73 14.69
CA ARG A 391 -18.08 47.78 14.41
C ARG A 391 -18.63 48.73 13.34
N GLY A 392 -19.12 49.89 13.76
CA GLY A 392 -19.65 50.94 12.88
C GLY A 392 -18.54 51.84 12.33
N GLY A 393 -18.58 52.09 11.01
CA GLY A 393 -17.73 53.09 10.38
C GLY A 393 -18.17 54.53 10.71
N GLU A 394 -17.25 55.49 10.56
CA GLU A 394 -17.46 56.88 10.95
C GLU A 394 -18.60 57.55 10.15
N GLY A 395 -19.66 57.93 10.87
CA GLY A 395 -20.81 58.68 10.35
C GLY A 395 -21.02 59.97 11.17
N ARG A 396 -21.19 61.09 10.47
CA ARG A 396 -21.20 62.44 11.08
C ARG A 396 -22.34 62.65 12.06
N ARG A 397 -22.05 63.28 13.21
CA ARG A 397 -23.06 63.87 14.12
C ARG A 397 -23.61 65.18 13.55
N PRO A 398 -24.91 65.46 13.68
CA PRO A 398 -25.45 66.82 13.80
C PRO A 398 -25.42 67.30 15.26
N GLU A 399 -25.43 68.61 15.46
CA GLU A 399 -25.36 69.27 16.76
C GLU A 399 -26.66 69.21 17.57
N ARG A 400 -26.55 69.48 18.88
CA ARG A 400 -27.69 69.69 19.77
C ARG A 400 -28.28 71.08 19.54
N VAL A 401 -29.61 71.19 19.57
CA VAL A 401 -30.30 72.46 19.86
C VAL A 401 -31.09 72.26 21.15
N CYS A 402 -30.91 73.18 22.10
CA CYS A 402 -31.59 73.18 23.40
C CYS A 402 -32.73 74.21 23.38
N VAL A 403 -33.95 73.77 23.73
CA VAL A 403 -35.05 74.63 24.22
C VAL A 403 -35.76 73.77 25.30
N ARG A 404 -35.51 73.99 26.59
CA ARG A 404 -36.18 74.95 27.49
C ARG A 404 -37.70 74.77 27.59
N GLU A 405 -38.16 74.33 28.75
CA GLU A 405 -39.18 75.06 29.50
C GLU A 405 -39.02 74.75 31.00
N ASP A 406 -38.95 75.81 31.80
CA ASP A 406 -38.82 75.78 33.26
C ASP A 406 -40.22 75.93 33.87
N GLN A 407 -40.55 75.19 34.93
CA GLN A 407 -41.01 75.74 36.22
C GLN A 407 -41.51 74.68 37.20
N ALA A 408 -41.20 74.91 38.47
CA ALA A 408 -41.75 74.21 39.63
C ALA A 408 -42.55 75.21 40.48
N VAL A 409 -43.53 74.71 41.23
CA VAL A 409 -44.23 75.33 42.37
C VAL A 409 -44.65 74.11 43.22
N ASP A 410 -43.90 73.72 44.25
CA ASP A 410 -43.82 74.25 45.63
C ASP A 410 -44.82 73.58 46.60
N ASP A 411 -44.45 73.63 47.88
CA ASP A 411 -45.10 73.13 49.13
C ASP A 411 -44.72 71.71 49.60
N GLU A 412 -44.25 71.49 50.85
CA GLU A 412 -43.68 72.44 51.82
C GLU A 412 -42.70 71.71 52.80
N THR A 413 -41.89 72.51 53.49
CA THR A 413 -40.91 72.28 54.59
C THR A 413 -40.86 70.96 55.40
N GLY A 414 -39.66 70.57 55.84
CA GLY A 414 -39.46 69.74 57.05
C GLY A 414 -38.14 68.94 57.14
N VAL A 415 -37.05 69.53 57.66
CA VAL A 415 -35.74 68.85 57.82
C VAL A 415 -35.42 68.51 59.29
N ALA A 416 -34.81 67.32 59.47
CA ALA A 416 -34.03 66.80 60.60
C ALA A 416 -34.76 66.01 61.72
N GLY A 417 -34.25 64.81 62.02
CA GLY A 417 -34.61 64.05 63.22
C GLY A 417 -34.45 62.52 63.10
N SER A 418 -33.22 62.03 63.25
CA SER A 418 -32.82 60.61 63.27
C SER A 418 -33.76 59.59 63.94
N GLY A 419 -33.83 58.38 63.36
CA GLY A 419 -34.06 57.15 64.14
C GLY A 419 -35.13 56.19 63.61
N ALA A 420 -34.72 55.13 62.91
CA ALA A 420 -35.52 53.91 62.72
C ALA A 420 -34.70 52.70 63.23
N PRO A 421 -35.33 51.73 63.93
CA PRO A 421 -34.64 50.63 64.58
C PRO A 421 -34.33 49.47 63.63
N ALA A 422 -33.31 48.68 63.95
CA ALA A 422 -32.95 47.46 63.23
C ALA A 422 -32.91 46.24 64.16
N ALA A 423 -33.78 45.27 63.88
CA ALA A 423 -33.82 43.88 64.34
C ALA A 423 -34.72 43.14 63.34
N GLU A 424 -34.46 41.93 62.84
CA GLU A 424 -33.42 40.92 63.11
C GLU A 424 -33.27 40.01 61.86
N GLY A 425 -32.27 39.12 61.81
CA GLY A 425 -32.32 37.93 60.91
C GLY A 425 -31.36 37.92 59.72
N GLY A 426 -30.06 37.76 59.98
CA GLY A 426 -29.06 37.42 58.94
C GLY A 426 -28.71 35.92 58.93
N PRO A 427 -28.34 35.33 57.76
CA PRO A 427 -27.78 33.99 57.70
C PRO A 427 -26.24 33.98 57.48
N LEU A 428 -25.55 33.40 58.47
CA LEU A 428 -24.33 32.58 58.37
C LEU A 428 -23.09 33.15 57.63
N ARG A 429 -22.10 33.55 58.45
CA ARG A 429 -20.70 33.73 58.05
C ARG A 429 -20.07 32.41 57.58
N GLY A 430 -19.29 32.46 56.50
CA GLY A 430 -18.16 31.55 56.27
C GLY A 430 -16.86 32.29 56.58
N GLU A 431 -16.07 31.80 57.54
CA GLU A 431 -14.84 32.48 57.96
C GLU A 431 -13.66 32.19 57.03
N LYS A 432 -12.77 33.19 56.92
CA LYS A 432 -11.57 33.20 56.09
C LYS A 432 -10.37 32.74 56.93
N PRO A 433 -9.71 31.60 56.63
CA PRO A 433 -8.46 31.25 57.30
C PRO A 433 -7.32 32.12 56.77
N GLU A 434 -6.62 32.81 57.66
CA GLU A 434 -5.29 33.37 57.38
C GLU A 434 -4.19 32.36 57.73
N GLU A 435 -2.99 32.67 57.26
CA GLU A 435 -1.82 31.80 57.32
C GLU A 435 -1.37 31.53 58.77
N SER A 436 -0.81 30.34 59.04
CA SER A 436 0.10 30.18 60.16
C SER A 436 1.24 29.21 59.83
N SER A 437 2.42 29.59 60.32
CA SER A 437 3.71 28.91 60.18
C SER A 437 3.92 27.86 61.26
N VAL A 438 4.56 26.72 60.93
CA VAL A 438 5.29 25.91 61.90
C VAL A 438 6.59 25.39 61.27
N ASP A 439 7.69 25.54 62.01
CA ASP A 439 9.03 25.13 61.63
C ASP A 439 9.45 23.78 62.26
N GLU A 440 10.38 23.12 61.59
CA GLU A 440 11.46 22.26 62.13
C GLU A 440 11.26 21.06 63.09
N ARG A 441 11.70 19.89 62.56
CA ARG A 441 12.63 18.88 63.14
C ARG A 441 12.14 17.63 63.92
N ASP A 442 12.55 16.49 63.36
CA ASP A 442 13.18 15.29 63.96
C ASP A 442 12.52 14.50 65.12
N ALA A 443 12.14 13.23 64.85
CA ALA A 443 12.89 12.05 65.33
C ALA A 443 12.23 10.66 65.02
N GLN A 444 12.87 9.91 64.11
CA GLN A 444 13.27 8.49 64.21
C GLN A 444 12.37 7.32 64.74
N ARG A 445 12.43 6.22 63.95
CA ARG A 445 12.27 4.76 64.28
C ARG A 445 10.86 4.16 64.46
N ALA A 446 10.58 2.90 64.09
CA ALA A 446 11.28 1.91 63.23
C ALA A 446 10.39 0.67 62.93
N THR A 447 10.94 -0.27 62.13
CA THR A 447 10.48 -1.65 61.80
C THR A 447 9.52 -1.79 60.60
N GLY A 448 9.80 -2.64 59.59
CA GLY A 448 11.04 -3.39 59.34
C GLY A 448 11.12 -4.08 57.95
N ALA A 449 12.37 -4.24 57.47
CA ALA A 449 12.96 -5.18 56.49
C ALA A 449 12.17 -5.71 55.26
N GLY A 450 12.75 -5.78 54.04
CA GLY A 450 14.08 -5.30 53.61
C GLY A 450 14.51 -5.77 52.19
N ALA A 451 15.50 -5.06 51.64
CA ALA A 451 16.42 -5.41 50.53
C ALA A 451 15.88 -5.82 49.13
N SER A 452 16.48 -5.44 47.99
CA SER A 452 17.47 -4.38 47.70
C SER A 452 17.62 -4.20 46.18
N GLY A 453 17.67 -2.96 45.67
CA GLY A 453 17.93 -2.67 44.25
C GLY A 453 18.20 -1.18 44.02
N ARG A 454 19.47 -0.78 43.99
CA ARG A 454 19.94 0.62 44.00
C ARG A 454 20.11 1.20 42.58
N PRO A 455 19.49 2.35 42.26
CA PRO A 455 20.06 3.29 41.30
C PRO A 455 20.94 4.34 41.99
N LYS A 456 21.90 4.86 41.23
CA LYS A 456 22.98 5.73 41.71
C LYS A 456 22.48 7.18 41.78
N ALA A 457 22.67 7.85 42.92
CA ALA A 457 22.38 9.28 43.02
C ALA A 457 23.34 10.09 42.14
N VAL A 458 22.80 10.93 41.27
CA VAL A 458 23.52 12.04 40.63
C VAL A 458 22.99 13.32 41.28
N GLY A 459 23.88 14.12 41.85
CA GLY A 459 23.51 15.27 42.67
C GLY A 459 22.91 16.41 41.84
N GLY A 460 21.58 16.54 41.87
CA GLY A 460 20.89 17.74 41.43
C GLY A 460 20.98 18.84 42.49
N ARG A 461 21.87 19.82 42.29
CA ARG A 461 21.81 21.09 43.04
C ARG A 461 20.40 21.66 42.92
N LYS A 462 19.82 22.15 44.03
CA LYS A 462 18.64 23.03 43.99
C LYS A 462 19.05 24.35 43.34
N THR A 463 19.04 24.42 42.01
CA THR A 463 19.12 25.69 41.29
C THR A 463 17.85 26.47 41.59
N GLN A 464 17.96 27.50 42.44
CA GLN A 464 17.00 28.60 42.45
C GLN A 464 16.88 29.08 41.00
N GLN A 465 15.72 28.88 40.38
CA GLN A 465 15.46 29.35 39.02
C GLN A 465 15.41 30.88 39.05
N GLN A 466 16.56 31.50 38.77
CA GLN A 466 16.65 32.95 38.64
C GLN A 466 15.69 33.41 37.53
N ARG A 467 14.83 34.38 37.87
CA ARG A 467 13.94 35.09 36.94
C ARG A 467 14.74 35.57 35.73
N ARG A 468 14.37 35.13 34.52
CA ARG A 468 15.05 35.59 33.31
C ARG A 468 14.51 36.97 32.96
N VAL A 469 15.41 37.95 32.90
CA VAL A 469 15.06 39.38 32.66
C VAL A 469 14.70 39.66 31.20
N GLY A 470 14.94 38.70 30.28
CA GLY A 470 14.59 38.83 28.87
C GLY A 470 13.65 37.72 28.38
N LEU A 471 13.01 37.98 27.24
CA LEU A 471 12.30 36.98 26.43
C LEU A 471 13.24 35.82 26.01
N PRO A 472 12.70 34.64 25.65
CA PRO A 472 13.51 33.50 25.23
C PRO A 472 14.52 33.80 24.11
N ALA A 473 15.63 33.05 24.11
CA ALA A 473 16.67 33.16 23.10
C ALA A 473 16.17 32.77 21.70
N ASP A 474 15.18 31.88 21.63
CA ASP A 474 14.46 31.48 20.42
C ASP A 474 13.79 32.68 19.73
N LEU A 475 14.18 32.95 18.48
CA LEU A 475 13.71 34.09 17.70
C LEU A 475 12.19 34.04 17.44
N ARG A 476 11.61 32.85 17.26
CA ARG A 476 10.19 32.66 16.98
C ARG A 476 9.35 32.94 18.22
N LEU A 477 9.79 32.45 19.38
CA LEU A 477 9.16 32.79 20.66
C LEU A 477 9.30 34.27 21.00
N ARG A 478 10.46 34.88 20.71
CA ARG A 478 10.67 36.32 20.92
C ARG A 478 9.72 37.16 20.07
N VAL A 479 9.53 36.81 18.79
CA VAL A 479 8.53 37.49 17.93
C VAL A 479 7.12 37.30 18.46
N ALA A 480 6.74 36.07 18.84
CA ALA A 480 5.39 35.76 19.33
C ALA A 480 5.04 36.46 20.65
N LEU A 481 5.99 36.54 21.58
CA LEU A 481 5.79 37.10 22.92
C LEU A 481 6.20 38.58 23.04
N ALA A 482 6.70 39.21 21.97
CA ALA A 482 7.08 40.62 21.97
C ALA A 482 5.97 41.59 22.47
N PRO A 483 4.68 41.42 22.10
CA PRO A 483 3.60 42.30 22.59
C PRO A 483 3.31 42.18 24.09
N VAL A 484 3.87 41.17 24.76
CA VAL A 484 3.63 40.82 26.16
C VAL A 484 4.94 40.65 26.94
N SER A 485 6.02 41.29 26.47
CA SER A 485 7.36 41.24 27.07
C SER A 485 7.37 41.68 28.53
N TRP A 486 6.64 42.74 28.87
CA TRP A 486 6.52 43.23 30.24
C TRP A 486 5.72 42.29 31.16
N LEU A 487 4.69 41.59 30.62
CA LEU A 487 3.99 40.52 31.34
C LEU A 487 4.91 39.34 31.60
N TRP A 488 5.75 38.98 30.63
CA TRP A 488 6.76 37.93 30.74
C TRP A 488 7.82 38.24 31.79
N GLU A 489 8.24 39.51 31.89
CA GLU A 489 9.15 39.96 32.93
C GLU A 489 8.54 39.78 34.33
N GLN A 490 7.23 39.96 34.51
CA GLN A 490 6.57 39.80 35.82
C GLN A 490 6.42 38.33 36.28
N LEU A 491 6.76 37.35 35.45
CA LEU A 491 6.65 35.93 35.77
C LEU A 491 7.82 35.40 36.62
N SER A 492 7.55 34.41 37.47
CA SER A 492 8.60 33.59 38.11
C SER A 492 9.26 32.62 37.12
N GLY A 493 10.45 32.10 37.41
CA GLY A 493 11.17 31.19 36.50
C GLY A 493 10.35 29.96 36.06
N TRP A 494 9.61 29.34 36.99
CA TRP A 494 8.70 28.24 36.67
C TRP A 494 7.51 28.68 35.81
N GLN A 495 6.95 29.87 36.04
CA GLN A 495 5.88 30.42 35.21
C GLN A 495 6.37 30.75 33.79
N GLN A 496 7.61 31.25 33.66
CA GLN A 496 8.28 31.47 32.37
C GLN A 496 8.42 30.13 31.61
N ASP A 497 8.92 29.07 32.25
CA ASP A 497 9.04 27.74 31.64
C ASP A 497 7.68 27.20 31.14
N GLN A 498 6.60 27.38 31.92
CA GLN A 498 5.25 26.95 31.54
C GLN A 498 4.66 27.76 30.37
N VAL A 499 4.84 29.09 30.37
CA VAL A 499 4.40 29.95 29.26
C VAL A 499 5.23 29.66 28.00
N GLU A 500 6.52 29.39 28.12
CA GLU A 500 7.37 28.99 26.99
C GLU A 500 6.90 27.66 26.37
N ALA A 501 6.61 26.65 27.20
CA ALA A 501 6.09 25.37 26.74
C ALA A 501 4.73 25.53 26.03
N ALA A 502 3.81 26.29 26.61
CA ALA A 502 2.50 26.57 26.01
C ALA A 502 2.63 27.33 24.67
N ALA A 503 3.50 28.34 24.60
CA ALA A 503 3.76 29.09 23.38
C ALA A 503 4.41 28.23 22.29
N LYS A 504 5.36 27.34 22.63
CA LYS A 504 5.92 26.35 21.69
C LYS A 504 4.85 25.42 21.13
N THR A 505 3.96 24.89 21.99
CA THR A 505 2.84 24.03 21.57
C THR A 505 1.90 24.77 20.62
N GLU A 506 1.52 26.01 20.94
CA GLU A 506 0.64 26.81 20.08
C GLU A 506 1.31 27.18 18.75
N LEU A 507 2.59 27.54 18.74
CA LEU A 507 3.34 27.81 17.51
C LEU A 507 3.41 26.58 16.59
N ALA A 508 3.73 25.40 17.12
CA ALA A 508 3.75 24.16 16.33
C ALA A 508 2.36 23.82 15.75
N ARG A 509 1.29 24.11 16.50
CA ARG A 509 -0.09 23.93 16.06
C ARG A 509 -0.49 24.91 14.95
N LEU A 510 -0.07 26.17 15.05
CA LEU A 510 -0.27 27.21 14.03
C LEU A 510 0.53 26.94 12.75
N GLU A 511 1.72 26.35 12.84
CA GLU A 511 2.47 25.92 11.65
C GLU A 511 1.80 24.76 10.90
N GLY A 512 1.13 23.85 11.60
CA GLY A 512 0.28 22.83 10.97
C GLY A 512 -1.02 23.38 10.34
N LEU A 513 -1.33 24.66 10.55
CA LEU A 513 -2.52 25.36 10.05
C LEU A 513 -2.24 26.25 8.84
N LEU A 514 -1.08 26.90 8.80
CA LEU A 514 -0.73 27.96 7.85
C LEU A 514 -0.03 27.43 6.60
N ALA A 515 -0.37 28.01 5.44
CA ALA A 515 0.27 27.67 4.17
C ALA A 515 1.66 28.32 3.98
N LEU A 516 1.96 29.42 4.68
CA LEU A 516 3.26 30.08 4.68
C LEU A 516 4.08 29.65 5.92
N PRO A 517 5.23 28.97 5.74
CA PRO A 517 6.18 28.72 6.82
C PRO A 517 6.64 30.01 7.48
N GLY A 518 6.81 30.01 8.81
CA GLY A 518 7.29 31.17 9.55
C GLY A 518 6.28 32.31 9.78
N ALA A 519 5.03 32.20 9.31
CA ALA A 519 3.97 33.17 9.61
C ALA A 519 3.38 33.01 11.04
N ALA A 520 3.45 31.80 11.62
CA ALA A 520 2.86 31.48 12.93
C ALA A 520 3.30 32.40 14.11
N PRO A 521 4.59 32.81 14.23
CA PRO A 521 5.01 33.74 15.28
C PRO A 521 4.35 35.12 15.20
N ARG A 522 4.19 35.68 13.98
CA ARG A 522 3.52 36.98 13.80
C ARG A 522 2.04 36.86 14.11
N LEU A 523 1.36 35.84 13.58
CA LEU A 523 -0.05 35.59 13.88
C LEU A 523 -0.32 35.40 15.39
N LEU A 524 0.61 34.78 16.14
CA LEU A 524 0.47 34.65 17.59
C LEU A 524 0.69 35.99 18.32
N ALA A 525 1.61 36.84 17.83
CA ALA A 525 1.82 38.19 18.33
C ALA A 525 0.60 39.10 18.07
N ASP A 526 0.06 39.08 16.86
CA ASP A 526 -1.14 39.85 16.47
C ASP A 526 -2.32 39.46 17.38
N ARG A 527 -2.56 38.15 17.57
CA ARG A 527 -3.58 37.64 18.49
C ARG A 527 -3.38 38.09 19.94
N LEU A 528 -2.14 38.07 20.45
CA LEU A 528 -1.86 38.55 21.80
C LEU A 528 -2.11 40.07 21.94
N THR A 529 -1.81 40.83 20.90
CA THR A 529 -2.06 42.28 20.81
C THR A 529 -3.56 42.59 20.84
N ASP A 530 -4.35 41.95 19.99
CA ASP A 530 -5.81 42.10 19.94
C ASP A 530 -6.45 41.78 21.30
N ARG A 531 -6.02 40.68 21.92
CA ARG A 531 -6.54 40.22 23.23
C ARG A 531 -6.14 41.12 24.39
N LEU A 532 -5.02 41.83 24.29
CA LEU A 532 -4.59 42.83 25.25
C LEU A 532 -5.48 44.09 25.13
N ALA A 533 -5.77 44.52 23.89
CA ALA A 533 -6.73 45.59 23.63
C ALA A 533 -8.14 45.24 24.15
N GLU A 534 -8.64 44.02 23.90
CA GLU A 534 -9.91 43.51 24.47
C GLU A 534 -9.96 43.57 26.00
N THR A 535 -8.81 43.45 26.68
CA THR A 535 -8.75 43.42 28.16
C THR A 535 -8.81 44.83 28.76
N GLY A 536 -8.81 45.89 27.92
CA GLY A 536 -8.70 47.28 28.36
C GLY A 536 -7.25 47.76 28.48
N GLY A 537 -6.31 47.07 27.82
CA GLY A 537 -4.89 47.39 27.85
C GLY A 537 -4.16 46.87 29.09
N GLU A 538 -2.91 47.32 29.23
CA GLU A 538 -1.92 46.77 30.15
C GLU A 538 -2.32 46.88 31.62
N ALA A 539 -2.87 48.04 32.02
CA ALA A 539 -3.25 48.35 33.39
C ALA A 539 -4.34 47.44 33.99
N MET A 540 -5.08 46.69 33.16
CA MET A 540 -6.18 45.82 33.59
C MET A 540 -5.76 44.34 33.77
N VAL A 541 -4.51 43.98 33.48
CA VAL A 541 -4.01 42.59 33.63
C VAL A 541 -3.51 42.34 35.06
N THR A 542 -4.42 42.00 35.96
CA THR A 542 -4.11 41.76 37.39
C THR A 542 -3.34 40.46 37.68
N GLY A 543 -3.23 39.54 36.70
CA GLY A 543 -2.58 38.24 36.88
C GLY A 543 -1.88 37.73 35.61
N PRO A 544 -0.62 38.12 35.36
CA PRO A 544 0.09 37.86 34.10
C PRO A 544 0.09 36.40 33.65
N TYR A 545 0.45 35.47 34.55
CA TYR A 545 0.48 34.04 34.27
C TYR A 545 -0.89 33.48 33.90
N GLY A 546 -1.92 33.83 34.68
CA GLY A 546 -3.29 33.37 34.46
C GLY A 546 -3.88 33.91 33.16
N TRP A 547 -3.59 35.18 32.83
CA TRP A 547 -4.00 35.79 31.57
C TRP A 547 -3.33 35.10 30.38
N LEU A 548 -2.01 34.92 30.39
CA LEU A 548 -1.29 34.26 29.28
C LEU A 548 -1.77 32.82 29.04
N ILE A 549 -1.87 32.00 30.10
CA ILE A 549 -2.21 30.58 29.98
C ILE A 549 -3.70 30.33 29.71
N ARG A 550 -4.63 31.18 30.19
CA ARG A 550 -6.08 30.94 30.03
C ARG A 550 -6.76 31.80 28.97
N ARG A 551 -6.20 32.98 28.64
CA ARG A 551 -6.84 33.99 27.78
C ARG A 551 -5.97 34.45 26.60
N GLY A 552 -4.64 34.46 26.77
CA GLY A 552 -3.66 34.96 25.79
C GLY A 552 -3.28 33.93 24.73
N LEU A 553 -2.81 32.74 25.12
CA LEU A 553 -2.28 31.73 24.20
C LEU A 553 -3.34 30.73 23.67
N VAL A 554 -4.42 30.50 24.41
CA VAL A 554 -5.43 29.48 24.07
C VAL A 554 -6.27 29.89 22.86
N GLN A 555 -6.51 28.97 21.91
CA GLN A 555 -7.48 29.20 20.84
C GLN A 555 -8.91 29.22 21.38
N ARG A 556 -9.64 30.31 21.13
CA ARG A 556 -11.05 30.48 21.49
C ARG A 556 -11.92 30.04 20.32
N GLN A 557 -12.21 28.75 20.23
CA GLN A 557 -13.04 28.21 19.14
C GLN A 557 -14.52 28.59 19.36
N ALA A 558 -15.00 29.61 18.64
CA ALA A 558 -16.40 30.03 18.66
C ALA A 558 -17.34 29.11 17.84
N CYS A 559 -16.79 28.18 17.06
CA CYS A 559 -17.52 27.16 16.29
C CYS A 559 -16.72 25.85 16.20
N THR A 560 -17.29 24.83 15.56
CA THR A 560 -16.67 23.52 15.35
C THR A 560 -15.53 23.50 14.31
N ASP A 561 -15.16 24.64 13.73
CA ASP A 561 -13.99 24.71 12.85
C ASP A 561 -12.74 24.92 13.69
N TRP A 562 -11.86 23.93 13.70
CA TRP A 562 -10.56 23.95 14.37
C TRP A 562 -9.63 25.08 13.89
N ARG A 563 -9.93 25.73 12.75
CA ARG A 563 -9.23 26.93 12.26
C ARG A 563 -9.78 28.26 12.80
N CYS A 564 -10.90 28.25 13.53
CA CYS A 564 -11.54 29.46 14.07
C CYS A 564 -10.87 29.92 15.37
N ASP A 565 -10.50 31.19 15.45
CA ASP A 565 -10.19 31.88 16.71
C ASP A 565 -11.11 33.11 16.83
N ASP A 566 -12.02 33.09 17.81
CA ASP A 566 -13.00 34.13 18.13
C ASP A 566 -13.78 34.73 16.94
N GLY A 567 -14.14 33.88 15.97
CA GLY A 567 -14.87 34.30 14.76
C GLY A 567 -13.98 34.68 13.58
N ILE A 568 -12.66 34.67 13.71
CA ILE A 568 -11.68 34.87 12.64
C ILE A 568 -11.08 33.52 12.22
N ARG A 569 -10.76 33.34 10.94
CA ARG A 569 -10.03 32.17 10.43
C ARG A 569 -8.53 32.41 10.49
N LEU A 570 -7.83 31.55 11.22
CA LEU A 570 -6.37 31.60 11.37
C LEU A 570 -5.62 31.40 10.05
N ASP A 571 -6.21 30.72 9.05
CA ASP A 571 -5.57 30.44 7.76
C ASP A 571 -5.81 31.50 6.67
N THR A 572 -6.78 32.40 6.85
CA THR A 572 -7.11 33.45 5.87
C THR A 572 -7.13 34.87 6.44
N GLY A 573 -7.11 35.04 7.77
CA GLY A 573 -7.23 36.33 8.46
C GLY A 573 -8.63 36.97 8.40
N GLY A 574 -9.57 36.39 7.65
CA GLY A 574 -10.92 36.91 7.48
C GLY A 574 -11.96 36.28 8.42
N GLU A 575 -13.20 36.73 8.32
CA GLU A 575 -14.32 36.18 9.10
C GLU A 575 -14.51 34.66 8.87
N CYS A 576 -14.89 33.96 9.93
CA CYS A 576 -15.15 32.53 9.88
C CYS A 576 -16.59 32.25 9.41
N GLU A 577 -16.71 31.77 8.17
CA GLU A 577 -17.96 31.28 7.57
C GLU A 577 -18.74 30.32 8.49
N ASN A 578 -18.06 29.45 9.24
CA ASN A 578 -18.72 28.52 10.15
C ASN A 578 -19.27 29.23 11.41
N CYS A 579 -18.63 30.29 11.91
CA CYS A 579 -19.21 31.18 12.92
C CYS A 579 -20.40 31.94 12.35
N GLY A 580 -20.31 32.44 11.10
CA GLY A 580 -21.44 33.00 10.38
C GLY A 580 -22.63 32.04 10.35
N ASN A 581 -22.41 30.78 9.96
CA ASN A 581 -23.44 29.73 9.95
C ASN A 581 -24.03 29.47 11.35
N VAL A 582 -23.20 29.39 12.40
CA VAL A 582 -23.67 29.24 13.79
C VAL A 582 -24.54 30.44 14.21
N VAL A 583 -24.14 31.67 13.86
CA VAL A 583 -24.91 32.89 14.11
C VAL A 583 -26.22 32.89 13.32
N HIS A 584 -26.22 32.49 12.04
CA HIS A 584 -27.43 32.35 11.23
C HIS A 584 -28.40 31.32 11.81
N ILE A 585 -27.92 30.13 12.22
CA ILE A 585 -28.74 29.10 12.87
C ILE A 585 -29.35 29.64 14.18
N ARG A 586 -28.55 30.32 15.02
CA ARG A 586 -29.03 30.94 16.27
C ARG A 586 -30.03 32.07 16.01
N ARG A 587 -29.85 32.90 14.97
CA ARG A 587 -30.79 33.95 14.56
C ARG A 587 -32.10 33.35 14.04
N ALA A 588 -32.05 32.36 13.15
CA ALA A 588 -33.21 31.66 12.61
C ALA A 588 -34.01 30.95 13.71
N ARG A 589 -33.34 30.33 14.70
CA ARG A 589 -33.98 29.71 15.86
C ARG A 589 -34.69 30.74 16.74
N ARG A 590 -34.04 31.88 17.05
CA ARG A 590 -34.67 32.98 17.80
C ARG A 590 -35.90 33.53 17.07
N ALA A 591 -35.81 33.75 15.76
CA ALA A 591 -36.95 34.18 14.95
C ALA A 591 -38.09 33.15 14.94
N LYS A 592 -37.79 31.85 14.86
CA LYS A 592 -38.79 30.77 14.93
C LYS A 592 -39.51 30.75 16.29
N ILE A 593 -38.78 30.84 17.40
CA ILE A 593 -39.36 30.82 18.75
C ILE A 593 -40.18 32.09 19.00
N ALA A 594 -39.68 33.26 18.58
CA ALA A 594 -40.44 34.51 18.64
C ALA A 594 -41.77 34.42 17.86
N ALA A 595 -41.73 33.98 16.59
CA ALA A 595 -42.93 33.78 15.77
C ALA A 595 -43.88 32.68 16.29
N GLN A 596 -43.39 31.77 17.12
CA GLN A 596 -44.22 30.79 17.83
C GLN A 596 -44.91 31.43 19.04
N ILE A 597 -44.19 32.23 19.84
CA ILE A 597 -44.76 33.02 20.94
C ILE A 597 -45.84 33.98 20.41
N ASP A 598 -45.56 34.69 19.31
CA ASP A 598 -46.52 35.63 18.68
C ASP A 598 -47.82 34.97 18.24
N ARG A 599 -47.79 33.66 17.92
CA ARG A 599 -48.96 32.86 17.52
C ARG A 599 -49.71 32.29 18.71
N GLU A 600 -48.99 31.84 19.73
CA GLU A 600 -49.57 31.17 20.91
C GLU A 600 -50.08 32.16 21.95
N LEU A 601 -49.47 33.36 22.04
CA LEU A 601 -49.72 34.37 23.06
C LEU A 601 -49.87 35.77 22.41
N PRO A 602 -50.93 36.01 21.61
CA PRO A 602 -51.18 37.31 21.00
C PRO A 602 -51.49 38.37 22.08
N GLY A 603 -50.89 39.56 21.95
CA GLY A 603 -51.17 40.72 22.82
C GLY A 603 -50.32 40.82 24.10
N VAL A 604 -49.32 39.95 24.29
CA VAL A 604 -48.36 40.06 25.41
C VAL A 604 -47.41 41.26 25.22
N GLY A 605 -47.19 42.04 26.29
CA GLY A 605 -46.28 43.19 26.27
C GLY A 605 -44.80 42.82 26.11
N ASP A 606 -44.01 43.73 25.55
CA ASP A 606 -42.65 43.44 25.05
C ASP A 606 -41.66 42.88 26.08
N ASP A 607 -41.71 43.34 27.34
CA ASP A 607 -40.81 42.84 28.39
C ASP A 607 -41.17 41.41 28.82
N GLU A 608 -42.47 41.09 28.88
CA GLU A 608 -42.93 39.74 29.19
C GLU A 608 -42.64 38.77 28.03
N ARG A 609 -42.88 39.24 26.80
CA ARG A 609 -42.49 38.53 25.57
C ARG A 609 -40.99 38.23 25.53
N ARG A 610 -40.15 39.15 26.02
CA ARG A 610 -38.70 38.95 26.14
C ARG A 610 -38.35 37.86 27.17
N ARG A 611 -38.98 37.87 28.35
CA ARG A 611 -38.79 36.83 29.38
C ARG A 611 -39.13 35.43 28.85
N ILE A 612 -40.30 35.27 28.23
CA ILE A 612 -40.75 34.00 27.64
C ILE A 612 -39.82 33.53 26.51
N LEU A 613 -39.34 34.45 25.66
CA LEU A 613 -38.37 34.11 24.60
C LEU A 613 -37.04 33.60 25.16
N GLU A 614 -36.51 34.22 26.21
CA GLU A 614 -35.29 33.74 26.85
C GLU A 614 -35.47 32.38 27.52
N GLU A 615 -36.58 32.16 28.21
CA GLU A 615 -36.89 30.89 28.88
C GLU A 615 -36.96 29.73 27.88
N ARG A 616 -37.75 29.87 26.81
CA ARG A 616 -37.83 28.86 25.73
C ARG A 616 -36.49 28.64 25.01
N LEU A 617 -35.63 29.66 24.93
CA LEU A 617 -34.27 29.50 24.40
C LEU A 617 -33.37 28.69 25.34
N ARG A 618 -33.48 28.86 26.67
CA ARG A 618 -32.74 28.06 27.66
C ARG A 618 -33.20 26.59 27.63
N GLU A 619 -34.51 26.36 27.60
CA GLU A 619 -35.12 25.03 27.49
C GLU A 619 -34.62 24.30 26.22
N GLN A 620 -34.69 24.94 25.06
CA GLN A 620 -34.21 24.37 23.79
C GLN A 620 -32.70 24.03 23.81
N VAL A 621 -31.88 24.76 24.59
CA VAL A 621 -30.45 24.46 24.77
C VAL A 621 -30.24 23.26 25.70
N ALA A 622 -31.07 23.10 26.74
CA ALA A 622 -31.02 21.93 27.62
C ALA A 622 -31.35 20.64 26.86
N ILE A 623 -32.43 20.63 26.08
CA ILE A 623 -32.83 19.48 25.23
C ILE A 623 -31.71 19.06 24.27
N GLU A 624 -31.01 20.04 23.67
CA GLU A 624 -29.88 19.77 22.76
C GLU A 624 -28.63 19.26 23.47
N ALA A 625 -28.41 19.63 24.73
CA ALA A 625 -27.34 19.09 25.55
C ALA A 625 -27.60 17.61 25.92
N GLU A 626 -28.83 17.28 26.31
CA GLU A 626 -29.25 15.90 26.63
C GLU A 626 -29.13 14.96 25.43
N ASP A 627 -29.67 15.37 24.27
CA ASP A 627 -29.57 14.61 23.01
C ASP A 627 -28.11 14.45 22.55
N LEU A 628 -27.24 15.46 22.78
CA LEU A 628 -25.81 15.33 22.53
C LEU A 628 -25.13 14.30 23.45
N VAL A 629 -25.45 14.29 24.74
CA VAL A 629 -24.94 13.29 25.71
C VAL A 629 -25.39 11.89 25.32
N TRP A 630 -26.69 11.70 25.07
CA TRP A 630 -27.27 10.43 24.63
C TRP A 630 -26.58 9.87 23.38
N ARG A 631 -26.36 10.70 22.35
CA ARG A 631 -25.64 10.30 21.13
C ARG A 631 -24.19 9.88 21.41
N GLN A 632 -23.51 10.54 22.34
CA GLN A 632 -22.14 10.17 22.73
C GLN A 632 -22.10 8.81 23.44
N GLU A 633 -23.06 8.54 24.32
CA GLU A 633 -23.19 7.24 25.00
C GLU A 633 -23.47 6.11 24.02
N GLN A 634 -24.43 6.30 23.10
CA GLN A 634 -24.72 5.35 22.02
C GLN A 634 -23.48 5.08 21.15
N ALA A 635 -22.71 6.12 20.79
CA ALA A 635 -21.47 5.97 20.04
C ALA A 635 -20.38 5.21 20.82
N ARG A 636 -20.28 5.40 22.15
CA ARG A 636 -19.38 4.63 23.03
C ARG A 636 -19.79 3.16 23.09
N ALA A 637 -21.08 2.87 23.30
CA ALA A 637 -21.62 1.51 23.34
C ALA A 637 -21.42 0.77 22.00
N GLU A 638 -21.67 1.42 20.87
CA GLU A 638 -21.43 0.83 19.55
C GLU A 638 -19.93 0.57 19.31
N LYS A 639 -19.06 1.48 19.72
CA LYS A 639 -17.60 1.31 19.64
C LYS A 639 -17.13 0.11 20.48
N ALA A 640 -17.67 -0.08 21.68
CA ALA A 640 -17.37 -1.22 22.54
C ALA A 640 -17.83 -2.55 21.92
N ARG A 641 -19.08 -2.63 21.42
CA ARG A 641 -19.60 -3.83 20.71
C ARG A 641 -18.74 -4.18 19.50
N ARG A 642 -18.34 -3.19 18.70
CA ARG A 642 -17.42 -3.37 17.54
C ARG A 642 -16.00 -3.78 17.95
N ALA A 643 -15.56 -3.49 19.18
CA ALA A 643 -14.27 -3.95 19.69
C ALA A 643 -14.35 -5.41 20.14
N ALA A 644 -15.36 -5.76 20.95
CA ALA A 644 -15.61 -7.14 21.39
C ALA A 644 -15.75 -8.11 20.21
N ALA A 645 -16.54 -7.75 19.19
CA ALA A 645 -16.70 -8.57 17.99
C ALA A 645 -15.39 -8.81 17.21
N ARG A 646 -14.42 -7.87 17.27
CA ARG A 646 -13.09 -8.08 16.66
C ARG A 646 -12.18 -8.95 17.51
N ALA A 647 -12.30 -8.89 18.85
CA ALA A 647 -11.56 -9.74 19.75
C ALA A 647 -11.98 -11.22 19.58
N ALA A 648 -13.29 -11.48 19.58
CA ALA A 648 -13.83 -12.83 19.38
C ALA A 648 -13.50 -13.42 17.99
N GLU A 649 -13.44 -12.60 16.93
CA GLU A 649 -12.98 -13.05 15.61
C GLU A 649 -11.49 -13.41 15.61
N GLN A 650 -10.66 -12.59 16.28
CA GLN A 650 -9.22 -12.85 16.39
C GLN A 650 -8.93 -14.14 17.17
N GLU A 651 -9.63 -14.36 18.28
CA GLU A 651 -9.55 -15.57 19.10
C GLU A 651 -9.88 -16.84 18.29
N ARG A 652 -10.94 -16.81 17.46
CA ARG A 652 -11.26 -17.91 16.52
C ARG A 652 -10.15 -18.15 15.51
N VAL A 653 -9.66 -17.09 14.86
CA VAL A 653 -8.59 -17.17 13.86
C VAL A 653 -7.26 -17.70 14.44
N ASP A 654 -7.02 -17.48 15.74
CA ASP A 654 -5.84 -18.02 16.43
C ASP A 654 -6.06 -19.46 16.91
N ALA A 655 -7.28 -19.83 17.33
CA ALA A 655 -7.66 -21.21 17.63
C ALA A 655 -7.63 -22.11 16.37
N ASP A 656 -8.18 -21.65 15.25
CA ASP A 656 -8.12 -22.34 13.95
C ASP A 656 -6.66 -22.56 13.51
N ARG A 657 -5.77 -21.60 13.77
CA ARG A 657 -4.34 -21.73 13.47
C ARG A 657 -3.65 -22.75 14.38
N ALA A 658 -4.01 -22.81 15.65
CA ALA A 658 -3.48 -23.79 16.59
C ALA A 658 -3.90 -25.22 16.18
N ALA A 659 -5.19 -25.43 15.88
CA ALA A 659 -5.71 -26.71 15.41
C ALA A 659 -5.10 -27.14 14.06
N ALA A 660 -4.87 -26.20 13.14
CA ALA A 660 -4.18 -26.48 11.88
C ALA A 660 -2.72 -26.91 12.11
N ALA A 661 -1.99 -26.23 13.01
CA ALA A 661 -0.60 -26.57 13.34
C ALA A 661 -0.48 -27.92 14.05
N GLU A 662 -1.43 -28.28 14.93
CA GLU A 662 -1.51 -29.60 15.55
C GLU A 662 -1.77 -30.69 14.50
N ALA A 663 -2.73 -30.47 13.59
CA ALA A 663 -3.00 -31.40 12.50
C ALA A 663 -1.83 -31.54 11.51
N ASP A 664 -1.07 -30.46 11.26
CA ASP A 664 0.18 -30.51 10.49
C ASP A 664 1.28 -31.29 11.22
N ALA A 665 1.43 -31.13 12.54
CA ALA A 665 2.40 -31.88 13.33
C ALA A 665 2.08 -33.40 13.34
N VAL A 666 0.80 -33.77 13.51
CA VAL A 666 0.34 -35.15 13.42
C VAL A 666 0.58 -35.74 12.03
N ARG A 667 0.32 -34.97 10.95
CA ARG A 667 0.67 -35.40 9.59
C ARG A 667 2.17 -35.60 9.45
N GLN A 668 2.97 -34.58 9.78
CA GLN A 668 4.42 -34.61 9.61
C GLN A 668 5.04 -35.82 10.30
N ALA A 669 4.58 -36.19 11.51
CA ALA A 669 5.09 -37.34 12.25
C ALA A 669 4.99 -38.69 11.51
N LEU A 670 4.13 -38.83 10.49
CA LEU A 670 4.01 -40.04 9.69
C LEU A 670 5.29 -40.32 8.88
N ALA A 671 5.76 -41.56 8.91
CA ALA A 671 6.86 -42.02 8.07
C ALA A 671 6.44 -42.13 6.59
N CYS A 672 7.43 -42.16 5.69
CA CYS A 672 7.22 -42.34 4.26
C CYS A 672 6.79 -43.78 3.94
N GLU A 673 5.65 -43.95 3.27
CA GLU A 673 5.13 -45.27 2.82
C GLU A 673 6.14 -46.06 1.99
N ASP A 674 6.93 -45.40 1.14
CA ASP A 674 7.80 -46.04 0.15
C ASP A 674 9.22 -46.35 0.66
N CYS A 675 9.76 -45.55 1.60
CA CYS A 675 11.15 -45.68 2.04
C CYS A 675 11.35 -45.64 3.57
N GLY A 676 10.27 -45.61 4.37
CA GLY A 676 10.34 -45.63 5.83
C GLY A 676 10.92 -44.35 6.48
N GLN A 677 11.36 -43.36 5.70
CA GLN A 677 11.91 -42.11 6.23
C GLN A 677 10.94 -41.45 7.22
N SER A 678 11.41 -41.18 8.44
CA SER A 678 10.60 -40.56 9.49
C SER A 678 10.29 -39.09 9.18
N GLN A 679 9.26 -38.56 9.84
CA GLN A 679 8.82 -37.16 9.73
C GLN A 679 8.47 -36.70 8.30
N ALA A 680 7.92 -37.60 7.48
CA ALA A 680 7.75 -37.42 6.05
C ALA A 680 6.32 -37.06 5.58
N GLY A 681 5.35 -36.91 6.48
CA GLY A 681 3.98 -36.56 6.07
C GLY A 681 3.21 -37.68 5.35
N GLY A 682 3.70 -38.92 5.43
CA GLY A 682 3.20 -40.08 4.66
C GLY A 682 4.00 -40.36 3.38
N LEU A 683 4.58 -39.34 2.74
CA LEU A 683 5.46 -39.49 1.57
C LEU A 683 6.55 -38.42 1.57
N CYS A 684 7.81 -38.84 1.68
CA CYS A 684 8.94 -37.90 1.57
C CYS A 684 9.03 -37.34 0.14
N GLU A 685 9.63 -36.16 0.00
CA GLU A 685 9.67 -35.43 -1.27
C GLU A 685 10.21 -36.29 -2.43
N ALA A 686 11.33 -37.01 -2.22
CA ALA A 686 11.92 -37.90 -3.21
C ALA A 686 10.96 -39.02 -3.68
N CYS A 687 10.20 -39.63 -2.77
CA CYS A 687 9.21 -40.66 -3.12
C CYS A 687 7.98 -40.03 -3.81
N GLY A 688 7.51 -38.89 -3.31
CA GLY A 688 6.42 -38.12 -3.91
C GLY A 688 6.76 -37.57 -5.30
N TYR A 689 8.04 -37.28 -5.60
CA TYR A 689 8.52 -37.01 -6.95
C TYR A 689 8.50 -38.28 -7.80
N ARG A 690 9.12 -39.39 -7.34
CA ARG A 690 9.14 -40.68 -8.09
C ARG A 690 7.75 -41.20 -8.45
N ARG A 691 6.80 -41.24 -7.52
CA ARG A 691 5.40 -41.65 -7.80
C ARG A 691 4.75 -40.77 -8.88
N ARG A 692 5.06 -39.47 -8.93
CA ARG A 692 4.59 -38.55 -9.98
C ARG A 692 5.31 -38.77 -11.32
N THR A 693 6.62 -38.98 -11.31
CA THR A 693 7.39 -39.31 -12.52
C THR A 693 6.82 -40.55 -13.21
N GLU A 694 6.57 -41.63 -12.45
CA GLU A 694 5.98 -42.86 -12.99
C GLU A 694 4.59 -42.62 -13.59
N ALA A 695 3.73 -41.86 -12.90
CA ALA A 695 2.42 -41.49 -13.41
C ALA A 695 2.48 -40.70 -14.72
N LEU A 696 3.47 -39.80 -14.88
CA LEU A 696 3.67 -39.05 -16.12
C LEU A 696 4.27 -39.89 -17.26
N ILE A 697 5.15 -40.86 -16.96
CA ILE A 697 5.65 -41.83 -17.95
C ILE A 697 4.47 -42.64 -18.52
N VAL A 698 3.58 -43.10 -17.63
CA VAL A 698 2.36 -43.83 -18.01
C VAL A 698 1.39 -42.93 -18.79
N GLU A 699 1.20 -41.65 -18.41
CA GLU A 699 0.40 -40.70 -19.17
C GLU A 699 1.00 -40.41 -20.57
N ALA A 700 2.32 -40.23 -20.67
CA ALA A 700 3.04 -39.99 -21.92
C ALA A 700 2.87 -41.17 -22.89
N GLY A 701 2.99 -42.40 -22.39
CA GLY A 701 2.70 -43.61 -23.16
C GLY A 701 1.27 -43.61 -23.71
N MET A 702 0.27 -43.32 -22.87
CA MET A 702 -1.14 -43.21 -23.33
C MET A 702 -1.34 -42.10 -24.37
N VAL A 703 -0.72 -40.93 -24.18
CA VAL A 703 -0.78 -39.81 -25.12
C VAL A 703 -0.20 -40.19 -26.47
N ALA A 704 0.98 -40.83 -26.51
CA ALA A 704 1.58 -41.34 -27.75
C ALA A 704 0.71 -42.42 -28.41
N ALA A 705 0.13 -43.34 -27.62
CA ALA A 705 -0.76 -44.38 -28.12
C ALA A 705 -2.03 -43.84 -28.79
N THR A 706 -2.47 -42.60 -28.52
CA THR A 706 -3.58 -42.01 -29.28
C THR A 706 -3.31 -41.82 -30.77
N SER A 707 -2.05 -41.92 -31.21
CA SER A 707 -1.65 -41.81 -32.62
C SER A 707 -1.67 -43.12 -33.41
N VAL A 708 -1.80 -44.28 -32.75
CA VAL A 708 -1.90 -45.61 -33.40
C VAL A 708 -3.37 -46.07 -33.52
N ASP A 709 -3.59 -47.25 -34.10
CA ASP A 709 -4.89 -47.91 -34.06
C ASP A 709 -5.14 -48.49 -32.65
N LEU A 710 -6.22 -48.03 -32.00
CA LEU A 710 -6.63 -48.52 -30.68
C LEU A 710 -7.29 -49.89 -30.72
N GLY A 711 -7.62 -50.39 -31.92
CA GLY A 711 -8.07 -51.75 -32.18
C GLY A 711 -6.94 -52.79 -32.21
N ASP A 712 -5.67 -52.36 -32.21
CA ASP A 712 -4.50 -53.24 -32.11
C ASP A 712 -3.81 -53.09 -30.73
N PRO A 713 -4.10 -54.00 -29.77
CA PRO A 713 -3.40 -54.06 -28.49
C PRO A 713 -1.87 -54.18 -28.60
N GLY A 714 -1.36 -54.77 -29.68
CA GLY A 714 0.07 -54.94 -29.93
C GLY A 714 0.75 -53.62 -30.27
N ALA A 715 0.18 -52.84 -31.20
CA ALA A 715 0.65 -51.49 -31.51
C ALA A 715 0.62 -50.57 -30.28
N VAL A 716 -0.47 -50.60 -29.49
CA VAL A 716 -0.60 -49.83 -28.24
C VAL A 716 0.46 -50.25 -27.21
N ALA A 717 0.71 -51.55 -27.04
CA ALA A 717 1.74 -52.06 -26.13
C ALA A 717 3.16 -51.69 -26.59
N ALA A 718 3.44 -51.75 -27.90
CA ALA A 718 4.75 -51.41 -28.46
C ALA A 718 5.08 -49.92 -28.26
N ILE A 719 4.16 -49.01 -28.60
CA ILE A 719 4.41 -47.57 -28.46
C ILE A 719 4.46 -47.11 -26.99
N THR A 720 3.66 -47.70 -26.10
CA THR A 720 3.74 -47.40 -24.66
C THR A 720 5.06 -47.88 -24.03
N ALA A 721 5.59 -49.02 -24.47
CA ALA A 721 6.89 -49.52 -24.04
C ALA A 721 8.05 -48.67 -24.58
N ASP A 722 8.02 -48.29 -25.87
CA ASP A 722 9.03 -47.44 -26.50
C ASP A 722 9.14 -46.07 -25.81
N VAL A 723 8.00 -45.43 -25.52
CA VAL A 723 7.93 -44.16 -24.78
C VAL A 723 8.52 -44.29 -23.37
N ARG A 724 8.21 -45.36 -22.63
CA ARG A 724 8.83 -45.60 -21.33
C ARG A 724 10.35 -45.71 -21.44
N VAL A 725 10.86 -46.50 -22.40
CA VAL A 725 12.31 -46.68 -22.60
C VAL A 725 13.00 -45.36 -23.00
N SER A 726 12.37 -44.52 -23.83
CA SER A 726 12.89 -43.19 -24.18
C SER A 726 12.98 -42.28 -22.95
N LEU A 727 11.89 -42.18 -22.17
CA LEU A 727 11.83 -41.35 -20.97
C LEU A 727 12.80 -41.81 -19.88
N GLU A 728 12.90 -43.11 -19.62
CA GLU A 728 13.86 -43.68 -18.68
C GLU A 728 15.32 -43.36 -19.09
N ARG A 729 15.60 -43.39 -20.41
CA ARG A 729 16.91 -43.02 -20.95
C ARG A 729 17.21 -41.52 -20.81
N GLU A 730 16.25 -40.65 -21.11
CA GLU A 730 16.38 -39.19 -20.92
C GLU A 730 16.64 -38.85 -19.45
N ILE A 731 15.84 -39.42 -18.54
CA ILE A 731 15.99 -39.29 -17.09
C ILE A 731 17.37 -39.79 -16.63
N ALA A 732 17.84 -40.93 -17.16
CA ALA A 732 19.16 -41.46 -16.84
C ALA A 732 20.30 -40.54 -17.30
N VAL A 733 20.18 -39.89 -18.46
CA VAL A 733 21.15 -38.88 -18.94
C VAL A 733 21.19 -37.68 -18.01
N VAL A 734 20.04 -37.07 -17.70
CA VAL A 734 19.94 -35.90 -16.81
C VAL A 734 20.49 -36.22 -15.42
N ARG A 735 20.18 -37.41 -14.88
CA ARG A 735 20.75 -37.91 -13.61
C ARG A 735 22.28 -38.05 -13.69
N ALA A 736 22.81 -38.57 -14.78
CA ALA A 736 24.25 -38.75 -14.97
C ALA A 736 25.00 -37.42 -15.19
N ASP A 737 24.36 -36.41 -15.81
CA ASP A 737 24.90 -35.05 -15.94
C ASP A 737 24.94 -34.35 -14.56
N TYR A 738 23.86 -34.43 -13.79
CA TYR A 738 23.80 -33.87 -12.43
C TYR A 738 24.85 -34.48 -11.50
N LEU A 739 24.97 -35.81 -11.48
CA LEU A 739 25.98 -36.51 -10.67
C LEU A 739 27.42 -36.22 -11.10
N ARG A 740 27.66 -35.87 -12.37
CA ARG A 740 28.97 -35.41 -12.87
C ARG A 740 29.28 -33.94 -12.51
N ALA A 741 28.27 -33.13 -12.24
CA ALA A 741 28.42 -31.71 -11.88
C ALA A 741 28.54 -31.47 -10.37
N MET A 742 28.10 -32.42 -9.54
CA MET A 742 28.18 -32.40 -8.08
C MET A 742 29.54 -32.91 -7.58
N ASP A 743 30.12 -32.25 -6.58
CA ASP A 743 31.27 -32.79 -5.87
C ASP A 743 30.87 -34.07 -5.10
N PRO A 744 31.65 -35.17 -5.12
CA PRO A 744 31.33 -36.38 -4.35
C PRO A 744 31.15 -36.14 -2.85
N SER A 745 31.89 -35.19 -2.26
CA SER A 745 31.79 -34.87 -0.83
C SER A 745 30.47 -34.17 -0.46
N ASP A 746 29.89 -33.38 -1.37
CA ASP A 746 28.56 -32.78 -1.19
C ASP A 746 27.44 -33.85 -1.24
N GLN A 747 27.64 -34.94 -2.00
CA GLN A 747 26.67 -36.04 -2.11
C GLN A 747 26.60 -36.89 -0.82
N GLU A 748 27.73 -37.12 -0.17
CA GLU A 748 27.81 -37.83 1.11
C GLU A 748 27.29 -36.98 2.28
N ALA A 749 27.39 -35.65 2.19
CA ALA A 749 26.95 -34.71 3.24
C ALA A 749 25.42 -34.61 3.37
N ASP A 750 24.66 -34.73 2.28
CA ASP A 750 23.19 -34.78 2.30
C ASP A 750 22.62 -35.79 1.27
N PRO A 751 22.58 -37.10 1.62
CA PRO A 751 22.03 -38.12 0.73
C PRO A 751 20.50 -37.99 0.54
N VAL A 752 19.79 -37.37 1.48
CA VAL A 752 18.33 -37.18 1.42
C VAL A 752 17.98 -36.05 0.45
N GLY A 753 18.63 -34.89 0.61
CA GLY A 753 18.50 -33.76 -0.31
C GLY A 753 18.95 -34.13 -1.73
N THR A 754 20.07 -34.85 -1.86
CA THR A 754 20.54 -35.37 -3.16
C THR A 754 19.51 -36.28 -3.81
N ALA A 755 18.88 -37.20 -3.06
CA ALA A 755 17.82 -38.06 -3.57
C ALA A 755 16.56 -37.27 -3.97
N SER A 756 16.19 -36.21 -3.24
CA SER A 756 15.07 -35.31 -3.60
C SER A 756 15.36 -34.53 -4.89
N VAL A 757 16.56 -33.96 -5.05
CA VAL A 757 16.91 -33.19 -6.27
C VAL A 757 16.97 -34.10 -7.49
N LEU A 758 17.53 -35.30 -7.38
CA LEU A 758 17.54 -36.28 -8.48
C LEU A 758 16.13 -36.72 -8.88
N ALA A 759 15.24 -36.93 -7.91
CA ALA A 759 13.85 -37.29 -8.19
C ALA A 759 13.05 -36.11 -8.78
N TYR A 760 13.33 -34.88 -8.37
CA TYR A 760 12.76 -33.67 -8.97
C TYR A 760 13.23 -33.47 -10.42
N GLY A 761 14.52 -33.66 -10.71
CA GLY A 761 15.04 -33.63 -12.08
C GLY A 761 14.35 -34.66 -12.98
N ALA A 762 14.18 -35.90 -12.49
CA ALA A 762 13.43 -36.94 -13.20
C ALA A 762 11.96 -36.55 -13.45
N LEU A 763 11.30 -35.89 -12.48
CA LEU A 763 9.94 -35.36 -12.67
C LEU A 763 9.91 -34.28 -13.76
N HIS A 764 10.83 -33.32 -13.73
CA HIS A 764 10.91 -32.23 -14.70
C HIS A 764 11.07 -32.75 -16.13
N THR A 765 12.01 -33.68 -16.35
CA THR A 765 12.22 -34.33 -17.65
C THR A 765 10.93 -35.03 -18.14
N ALA A 766 10.25 -35.79 -17.27
CA ALA A 766 8.99 -36.43 -17.63
C ALA A 766 7.88 -35.41 -17.97
N GLN A 767 7.85 -34.23 -17.34
CA GLN A 767 6.90 -33.15 -17.66
C GLN A 767 7.18 -32.51 -19.03
N GLU A 768 8.45 -32.20 -19.32
CA GLU A 768 8.87 -31.61 -20.60
C GLU A 768 8.58 -32.56 -21.77
N SER A 769 8.98 -33.82 -21.63
CA SER A 769 8.77 -34.84 -22.67
C SER A 769 7.30 -35.22 -22.83
N LEU A 770 6.49 -35.26 -21.75
CA LEU A 770 5.01 -35.39 -21.88
C LEU A 770 4.41 -34.23 -22.69
N ALA A 771 4.87 -32.99 -22.48
CA ALA A 771 4.40 -31.86 -23.27
C ALA A 771 4.78 -32.02 -24.76
N GLU A 772 5.93 -32.63 -25.07
CA GLU A 772 6.31 -32.98 -26.44
C GLU A 772 5.43 -34.09 -27.04
N TYR A 773 5.25 -35.22 -26.35
CA TYR A 773 4.35 -36.29 -26.80
C TYR A 773 2.93 -35.76 -27.04
N ARG A 774 2.45 -34.81 -26.22
CA ARG A 774 1.17 -34.15 -26.42
C ARG A 774 1.12 -33.25 -27.66
N ARG A 775 2.18 -32.48 -27.94
CA ARG A 775 2.29 -31.69 -29.19
C ARG A 775 2.30 -32.62 -30.41
N ASN A 776 3.06 -33.71 -30.36
CA ASN A 776 3.17 -34.69 -31.43
C ASN A 776 1.85 -35.44 -31.67
N ALA A 777 1.15 -35.86 -30.61
CA ALA A 777 -0.18 -36.47 -30.70
C ALA A 777 -1.21 -35.50 -31.31
N LEU A 778 -1.24 -34.23 -30.89
CA LEU A 778 -2.13 -33.22 -31.49
C LEU A 778 -1.80 -32.96 -32.97
N ALA A 779 -0.52 -32.94 -33.34
CA ALA A 779 -0.10 -32.79 -34.74
C ALA A 779 -0.46 -33.99 -35.62
N MET A 780 -0.38 -35.22 -35.08
CA MET A 780 -0.85 -36.44 -35.74
C MET A 780 -2.38 -36.42 -35.90
N LEU A 781 -3.11 -36.15 -34.81
CA LEU A 781 -4.59 -36.12 -34.81
C LEU A 781 -5.15 -34.97 -35.66
N GLY A 782 -4.41 -33.86 -35.82
CA GLY A 782 -4.78 -32.79 -36.75
C GLY A 782 -4.75 -33.21 -38.22
N ARG A 783 -4.06 -34.30 -38.57
CA ARG A 783 -4.00 -34.86 -39.93
C ARG A 783 -5.03 -35.97 -40.17
N THR A 784 -5.95 -36.25 -39.24
CA THR A 784 -7.03 -37.22 -39.50
C THR A 784 -8.10 -36.62 -40.40
N GLU A 785 -8.85 -37.49 -41.09
CA GLU A 785 -9.89 -37.07 -42.01
C GLU A 785 -11.00 -36.25 -41.33
N GLU A 786 -11.32 -36.53 -40.06
CA GLU A 786 -12.30 -35.78 -39.28
C GLU A 786 -11.83 -34.35 -38.96
N ALA A 787 -10.56 -34.21 -38.56
CA ALA A 787 -9.96 -32.91 -38.26
C ALA A 787 -9.81 -32.06 -39.54
N GLU A 788 -9.42 -32.68 -40.66
CA GLU A 788 -9.39 -32.00 -41.95
C GLU A 788 -10.79 -31.68 -42.49
N ALA A 789 -11.78 -32.55 -42.31
CA ALA A 789 -13.16 -32.30 -42.75
C ALA A 789 -13.75 -31.10 -42.01
N GLU A 790 -13.52 -30.98 -40.71
CA GLU A 790 -13.93 -29.81 -39.93
C GLU A 790 -13.14 -28.56 -40.33
N ALA A 791 -11.83 -28.65 -40.56
CA ALA A 791 -11.03 -27.55 -41.10
C ALA A 791 -11.58 -27.05 -42.45
N ARG A 792 -11.95 -27.96 -43.36
CA ARG A 792 -12.62 -27.66 -44.65
C ARG A 792 -14.00 -27.02 -44.45
N ARG A 793 -14.79 -27.47 -43.45
CA ARG A 793 -16.09 -26.84 -43.10
C ARG A 793 -15.90 -25.42 -42.58
N ALA A 794 -14.97 -25.20 -41.65
CA ALA A 794 -14.66 -23.88 -41.10
C ALA A 794 -14.12 -22.91 -42.16
N TYR A 795 -13.25 -23.38 -43.06
CA TYR A 795 -12.77 -22.59 -44.20
C TYR A 795 -13.93 -22.13 -45.10
N LYS A 796 -14.82 -23.05 -45.49
CA LYS A 796 -16.03 -22.72 -46.28
C LYS A 796 -16.98 -21.78 -45.55
N ALA A 797 -17.10 -21.90 -44.23
CA ALA A 797 -17.95 -21.01 -43.43
C ALA A 797 -17.41 -19.57 -43.42
N GLU A 798 -16.09 -19.36 -43.35
CA GLU A 798 -15.49 -18.03 -43.51
C GLU A 798 -15.64 -17.49 -44.94
N GLN A 799 -15.48 -18.33 -45.98
CA GLN A 799 -15.78 -17.94 -47.36
C GLN A 799 -17.23 -17.47 -47.56
N GLY A 800 -18.17 -18.02 -46.78
CA GLY A 800 -19.57 -17.62 -46.78
C GLY A 800 -19.85 -16.24 -46.17
N ARG A 801 -18.88 -15.58 -45.52
CA ARG A 801 -19.11 -14.26 -44.91
C ARG A 801 -19.08 -13.13 -45.96
N PRO A 802 -19.93 -12.08 -45.82
CA PRO A 802 -20.01 -10.99 -46.80
C PRO A 802 -18.66 -10.31 -47.08
N TRP A 803 -17.85 -10.08 -46.04
CA TRP A 803 -16.56 -9.41 -46.18
C TRP A 803 -15.53 -10.23 -46.98
N PHE A 804 -15.62 -11.57 -46.96
CA PHE A 804 -14.79 -12.45 -47.78
C PHE A 804 -15.26 -12.38 -49.25
N GLN A 805 -16.56 -12.38 -49.48
CA GLN A 805 -17.16 -12.28 -50.83
C GLN A 805 -16.78 -10.97 -51.55
N TYR A 806 -16.60 -9.86 -50.82
CA TYR A 806 -16.15 -8.60 -51.40
C TYR A 806 -14.68 -8.57 -51.81
N ASN A 807 -13.82 -9.44 -51.28
CA ASN A 807 -12.40 -9.53 -51.65
C ASN A 807 -11.82 -10.94 -51.43
N PRO A 808 -12.22 -11.95 -52.24
CA PRO A 808 -11.91 -13.35 -51.99
C PRO A 808 -10.44 -13.73 -52.22
N THR A 809 -9.70 -12.92 -52.99
CA THR A 809 -8.26 -13.10 -53.26
C THR A 809 -7.38 -12.20 -52.39
N GLY A 810 -7.96 -11.35 -51.54
CA GLY A 810 -7.22 -10.50 -50.63
C GLY A 810 -6.47 -11.31 -49.58
N GLU A 811 -5.20 -10.98 -49.35
CA GLU A 811 -4.32 -11.65 -48.36
C GLU A 811 -5.01 -11.80 -47.00
N ALA A 812 -5.62 -10.71 -46.49
CA ALA A 812 -6.34 -10.72 -45.22
C ALA A 812 -7.53 -11.71 -45.18
N ALA A 813 -8.19 -11.95 -46.33
CA ALA A 813 -9.30 -12.89 -46.43
C ALA A 813 -8.80 -14.35 -46.43
N VAL A 814 -7.80 -14.65 -47.24
CA VAL A 814 -7.13 -15.95 -47.24
C VAL A 814 -6.56 -16.26 -45.85
N THR A 815 -5.85 -15.33 -45.22
CA THR A 815 -5.31 -15.50 -43.86
C THR A 815 -6.40 -15.78 -42.82
N ALA A 816 -7.53 -15.07 -42.87
CA ALA A 816 -8.62 -15.28 -41.92
C ALA A 816 -9.32 -16.64 -42.11
N ALA A 817 -9.56 -17.08 -43.36
CA ALA A 817 -10.12 -18.39 -43.64
C ALA A 817 -9.17 -19.53 -43.25
N THR A 818 -7.87 -19.41 -43.57
CA THR A 818 -6.85 -20.39 -43.15
C THR A 818 -6.76 -20.47 -41.63
N LYS A 819 -6.70 -19.33 -40.94
CA LYS A 819 -6.69 -19.29 -39.46
C LYS A 819 -7.93 -19.92 -38.84
N ALA A 820 -9.12 -19.76 -39.44
CA ALA A 820 -10.33 -20.42 -38.96
C ALA A 820 -10.29 -21.94 -39.17
N ALA A 821 -9.73 -22.40 -40.30
CA ALA A 821 -9.51 -23.82 -40.58
C ALA A 821 -8.48 -24.44 -39.62
N ASP A 822 -7.36 -23.77 -39.38
CA ASP A 822 -6.30 -24.22 -38.46
C ASP A 822 -6.83 -24.31 -37.03
N ALA A 823 -7.50 -23.27 -36.54
CA ALA A 823 -8.12 -23.28 -35.22
C ALA A 823 -9.23 -24.34 -35.09
N ALA A 824 -9.91 -24.70 -36.18
CA ALA A 824 -10.89 -25.79 -36.19
C ALA A 824 -10.21 -27.16 -36.13
N ARG A 825 -9.13 -27.36 -36.91
CA ARG A 825 -8.28 -28.55 -36.86
C ARG A 825 -7.73 -28.80 -35.46
N GLU A 826 -7.18 -27.77 -34.81
CA GLU A 826 -6.67 -27.82 -33.43
C GLU A 826 -7.74 -28.24 -32.42
N ARG A 827 -8.97 -27.68 -32.52
CA ARG A 827 -10.08 -28.06 -31.63
C ARG A 827 -10.51 -29.51 -31.82
N VAL A 828 -10.58 -30.00 -33.06
CA VAL A 828 -10.94 -31.41 -33.32
C VAL A 828 -9.81 -32.35 -32.88
N ALA A 829 -8.54 -32.02 -33.14
CA ALA A 829 -7.40 -32.78 -32.63
C ALA A 829 -7.42 -32.88 -31.09
N GLY A 830 -7.73 -31.77 -30.40
CA GLY A 830 -7.90 -31.75 -28.94
C GLY A 830 -9.08 -32.60 -28.43
N TYR A 831 -10.20 -32.60 -29.16
CA TYR A 831 -11.35 -33.46 -28.86
C TYR A 831 -11.01 -34.95 -29.07
N LEU A 832 -10.43 -35.31 -30.22
CA LEU A 832 -10.00 -36.67 -30.54
C LEU A 832 -8.98 -37.19 -29.53
N LEU A 833 -8.02 -36.36 -29.10
CA LEU A 833 -7.04 -36.71 -28.06
C LEU A 833 -7.75 -37.05 -26.75
N ALA A 834 -8.70 -36.23 -26.32
CA ALA A 834 -9.46 -36.48 -25.09
C ALA A 834 -10.26 -37.79 -25.17
N THR A 835 -11.00 -38.01 -26.26
CA THR A 835 -11.80 -39.23 -26.49
C THR A 835 -10.93 -40.48 -26.55
N ARG A 836 -9.80 -40.44 -27.26
CA ARG A 836 -8.88 -41.60 -27.36
C ARG A 836 -8.17 -41.90 -26.03
N LEU A 837 -7.85 -40.89 -25.23
CA LEU A 837 -7.32 -41.08 -23.87
C LEU A 837 -8.36 -41.69 -22.93
N GLU A 838 -9.63 -41.37 -23.08
CA GLU A 838 -10.73 -41.98 -22.31
C GLU A 838 -10.88 -43.46 -22.67
N GLN A 839 -10.95 -43.79 -23.96
CA GLN A 839 -10.97 -45.18 -24.45
C GLN A 839 -9.77 -46.00 -23.98
N LEU A 840 -8.55 -45.45 -23.99
CA LEU A 840 -7.36 -46.13 -23.49
C LEU A 840 -7.42 -46.40 -21.98
N ARG A 841 -8.05 -45.53 -21.20
CA ARG A 841 -8.25 -45.72 -19.75
C ARG A 841 -9.31 -46.77 -19.44
N GLU A 842 -10.40 -46.79 -20.21
CA GLU A 842 -11.42 -47.85 -20.14
C GLU A 842 -10.80 -49.21 -20.48
N GLN A 843 -10.09 -49.33 -21.61
CA GLN A 843 -9.36 -50.55 -21.98
C GLN A 843 -8.33 -50.99 -20.93
N ALA A 844 -7.67 -50.06 -20.24
CA ALA A 844 -6.73 -50.37 -19.17
C ALA A 844 -7.46 -50.90 -17.91
N ALA A 845 -8.60 -50.31 -17.56
CA ALA A 845 -9.44 -50.77 -16.45
C ALA A 845 -10.00 -52.19 -16.71
N ASP A 846 -10.56 -52.43 -17.90
CA ASP A 846 -11.08 -53.75 -18.31
C ASP A 846 -10.01 -54.84 -18.25
N ARG A 847 -8.76 -54.51 -18.64
CA ARG A 847 -7.61 -55.42 -18.53
C ARG A 847 -7.25 -55.72 -17.07
N THR A 848 -7.36 -54.75 -16.16
CA THR A 848 -7.13 -55.00 -14.72
C THR A 848 -8.25 -55.80 -14.06
N GLU A 849 -9.51 -55.68 -14.52
CA GLU A 849 -10.61 -56.51 -14.02
C GLU A 849 -10.55 -57.95 -14.55
N THR A 850 -10.18 -58.13 -15.83
CA THR A 850 -9.97 -59.48 -16.41
C THR A 850 -8.69 -60.16 -15.91
N ALA A 851 -7.67 -59.40 -15.50
CA ALA A 851 -6.49 -59.91 -14.78
C ALA A 851 -6.78 -60.18 -13.28
N ALA A 852 -7.93 -60.82 -13.00
CA ALA A 852 -8.31 -61.22 -11.65
C ALA A 852 -7.19 -62.01 -10.96
N ALA A 853 -6.96 -61.69 -9.68
CA ALA A 853 -5.76 -62.12 -8.96
C ALA A 853 -5.49 -63.63 -9.06
N ALA A 854 -4.23 -63.98 -9.36
CA ALA A 854 -3.74 -65.35 -9.24
C ALA A 854 -4.19 -65.97 -7.90
N PRO A 855 -4.72 -67.21 -7.90
CA PRO A 855 -5.34 -67.79 -6.72
C PRO A 855 -4.37 -67.79 -5.53
N TRP A 856 -4.92 -67.60 -4.32
CA TRP A 856 -4.14 -67.39 -3.08
C TRP A 856 -3.00 -68.40 -2.86
N THR A 857 -3.15 -69.63 -3.33
CA THR A 857 -2.12 -70.68 -3.38
C THR A 857 -0.81 -70.26 -4.05
N ASN A 858 -0.86 -69.38 -5.05
CA ASN A 858 0.32 -68.90 -5.78
C ASN A 858 0.98 -67.68 -5.11
N ARG A 859 0.24 -66.93 -4.26
CA ARG A 859 0.74 -65.74 -3.56
C ARG A 859 1.34 -66.04 -2.19
N LEU A 860 0.92 -67.14 -1.55
CA LEU A 860 1.43 -67.57 -0.24
C LEU A 860 2.95 -67.80 -0.20
N PRO A 861 3.60 -68.44 -1.20
CA PRO A 861 5.06 -68.64 -1.18
C PRO A 861 5.85 -67.32 -1.22
N GLU A 862 5.42 -66.35 -2.04
CA GLU A 862 6.08 -65.05 -2.17
C GLU A 862 5.95 -64.20 -0.91
N LEU A 863 4.79 -64.25 -0.23
CA LEU A 863 4.58 -63.57 1.04
C LEU A 863 5.34 -64.23 2.20
N ALA A 864 5.48 -65.56 2.18
CA ALA A 864 6.27 -66.30 3.17
C ALA A 864 7.79 -66.14 3.00
N ALA A 865 8.25 -65.80 1.79
CA ALA A 865 9.66 -65.55 1.49
C ALA A 865 10.14 -64.12 1.84
N ARG A 866 9.23 -63.24 2.29
CA ARG A 866 9.54 -61.83 2.58
C ARG A 866 10.12 -61.70 4.00
N PRO A 867 11.36 -61.19 4.18
CA PRO A 867 11.92 -60.99 5.51
C PRO A 867 11.07 -60.03 6.34
N LEU A 868 10.89 -60.33 7.62
CA LEU A 868 10.33 -59.38 8.58
C LEU A 868 11.48 -58.53 9.11
N ASP A 869 11.63 -57.30 8.60
CA ASP A 869 12.63 -56.34 9.08
C ASP A 869 12.29 -55.92 10.52
N GLY A 870 12.94 -56.55 11.49
CA GLY A 870 12.62 -56.37 12.89
C GLY A 870 13.48 -57.17 13.88
N ASP A 871 14.80 -57.19 13.70
CA ASP A 871 15.71 -57.46 14.83
C ASP A 871 17.13 -56.91 14.59
N THR A 872 17.35 -55.64 14.92
CA THR A 872 18.68 -55.06 15.14
C THR A 872 19.21 -55.44 16.53
N ALA A 873 19.40 -56.73 16.76
CA ALA A 873 20.12 -57.24 17.93
C ALA A 873 21.63 -57.05 17.72
N GLY A 874 22.21 -56.07 18.41
CA GLY A 874 23.60 -55.65 18.20
C GLY A 874 24.65 -56.67 18.65
N ALA A 875 25.73 -56.79 17.88
CA ALA A 875 26.98 -57.40 18.31
C ALA A 875 28.00 -56.30 18.68
N VAL A 876 28.48 -56.34 19.91
CA VAL A 876 29.56 -55.50 20.44
C VAL A 876 30.70 -56.45 20.84
N VAL A 877 31.96 -56.02 20.65
CA VAL A 877 33.22 -56.71 21.01
C VAL A 877 33.56 -57.87 20.04
N VAL A 878 34.79 -58.02 19.50
CA VAL A 878 36.11 -57.37 19.75
C VAL A 878 36.49 -56.44 18.61
#